data_AF-A0A2D9T7M5-F1
#
_entry.id   AF-A0A2D9T7M5-F1
#
_cell.length_a   1.000
_cell.length_b   1.000
_cell.length_c   1.000
_cell.angle_alpha   90.00
_cell.angle_beta   90.00
_cell.angle_gamma   90.00
#
_symmetry.space_group_name_H-M   'P 1'
#
loop_
_entity.id
_entity.type
_entity.pdbx_description
1 polymer ?
#
loop_
_entity_poly.entity_id
_entity_poly.type
_entity_poly.pdbx_seq_one_letter_code
_entity_poly.pdbx_strand_id
1 'polypeptide(L)'
;MRSRVLVGLATFVSFGACVPFASCVPFASFASAQVRHSRPYEGGHILGFGFDNNGGAPGCVDYACGGACYPGHTGEDFWTPFGTNILAGQTGTVVRTYNGCSNYGYRNNPCGGYCGNHVYIRHADGTYSRYCHMQLNSIVVRTGQRVSCGQRLGRSASSGSSTGPHLHFAYETSGAVRQTAFAGRCGRASTRWVQQRGYREAPGVSCGECTDGQTRGCGTATGRCERGTQRCSGGTWGSCNGSVGPRTERCDGVDDDCDGSTDEALRRRCGSDVGECVSGTEVCSAASWSECRGAVSAVPELCNDRDDDCDGAVDEEDVCEIEELVLQSPWGSLSDVDGDGRADVCALGDGGELECHLASGHGFERSIRGPTVAPGFDDPSRYSTLRLGDLDGDGRSDACVREPDGLRCWLADGSGFDQVIRGPAAADASGFDHASRYTTLRLADIDGDGRDDLCARWSDGFRCHRSTGSGFEEAATLDALSDAAGFDAVEHYGSLRVGDIDGDRRMDVCARDADGVVCWLGTRRGFGDAVRGPRWSDAAGFADVAYWSTIRLADVNGDGRDDLCARTPTGFVCHPGAARGFGDAIPGPRLAAADGWDEPSHFGTLRLGDIDGDGTADLCARGRGGVLCWLFSGRGFDQVVEGPALSDDGGWTEPSWFRTLRLADVDGDGRADLCARDAGGLRCWPSEGREFPIEIPGPAWAAGWDVPQRFGSIRLGGVGTPAVDPVVPEPVADAMDGGCSCSSPGAPPPRGVLPLLLLLLALMTGVRPWRRR
;
A
#
# COMPACT_ATOMS: atom_id res chain seq x y z
N MET A 1 -40.12 31.65 -38.78
CA MET A 1 -41.11 31.78 -39.87
C MET A 1 -42.04 30.56 -39.84
N ARG A 2 -43.37 30.80 -39.81
CA ARG A 2 -44.52 30.08 -40.41
C ARG A 2 -44.34 28.61 -40.83
N SER A 3 -45.30 27.68 -40.80
CA SER A 3 -46.71 27.60 -40.38
C SER A 3 -47.18 26.17 -40.72
N ARG A 4 -47.92 25.52 -39.80
CA ARG A 4 -49.23 24.83 -39.96
C ARG A 4 -49.67 24.11 -41.28
N VAL A 5 -50.39 22.99 -41.04
CA VAL A 5 -51.63 22.45 -41.73
C VAL A 5 -51.40 21.52 -42.96
N LEU A 6 -52.12 20.42 -43.28
CA LEU A 6 -53.19 19.51 -42.73
C LEU A 6 -53.55 18.46 -43.84
N VAL A 7 -54.28 17.37 -43.51
CA VAL A 7 -55.07 16.42 -44.38
C VAL A 7 -54.27 15.36 -45.20
N GLY A 8 -54.66 14.07 -45.38
CA GLY A 8 -55.80 13.22 -45.01
C GLY A 8 -55.85 11.89 -45.82
N LEU A 9 -56.96 11.13 -45.63
CA LEU A 9 -57.42 9.86 -46.27
C LEU A 9 -56.83 8.53 -45.72
N ALA A 10 -57.57 7.58 -45.11
CA ALA A 10 -58.88 6.92 -45.36
C ALA A 10 -58.81 5.71 -46.31
N THR A 11 -59.09 4.51 -45.77
CA THR A 11 -59.71 3.41 -46.54
C THR A 11 -60.63 2.59 -45.62
N PHE A 12 -61.92 2.61 -45.97
CA PHE A 12 -63.00 1.78 -45.46
C PHE A 12 -62.99 0.43 -46.19
N VAL A 13 -63.24 -0.67 -45.48
CA VAL A 13 -64.02 -1.80 -46.02
C VAL A 13 -65.01 -2.24 -44.95
N SER A 14 -66.29 -2.11 -45.29
CA SER A 14 -67.44 -2.61 -44.54
C SER A 14 -67.85 -3.96 -45.11
N PHE A 15 -68.35 -4.86 -44.26
CA PHE A 15 -69.62 -5.60 -44.38
C PHE A 15 -69.53 -6.97 -43.67
N GLY A 16 -70.63 -7.34 -43.01
CA GLY A 16 -70.99 -8.75 -42.90
C GLY A 16 -71.27 -9.23 -41.48
N ALA A 17 -72.44 -8.85 -40.94
CA ALA A 17 -73.10 -9.68 -39.96
C ALA A 17 -73.42 -11.06 -40.59
N CYS A 18 -72.92 -12.13 -40.00
CA CYS A 18 -73.42 -13.48 -40.18
C CYS A 18 -73.25 -14.25 -38.87
N VAL A 19 -74.38 -14.54 -38.24
CA VAL A 19 -74.50 -15.66 -37.30
C VAL A 19 -74.36 -16.94 -38.12
N PRO A 20 -73.56 -17.91 -37.66
CA PRO A 20 -74.13 -19.25 -37.58
C PRO A 20 -73.73 -20.02 -36.32
N PHE A 21 -74.75 -20.68 -35.77
CA PHE A 21 -74.74 -22.05 -35.28
C PHE A 21 -73.73 -22.47 -34.19
N ALA A 22 -74.32 -22.68 -33.01
CA ALA A 22 -74.28 -23.95 -32.28
C ALA A 22 -72.90 -24.61 -32.15
N SER A 23 -72.13 -24.13 -31.18
CA SER A 23 -71.14 -24.98 -30.50
C SER A 23 -71.74 -25.43 -29.17
N CYS A 24 -72.10 -26.71 -29.11
CA CYS A 24 -72.39 -27.44 -27.89
C CYS A 24 -71.24 -27.23 -26.89
N VAL A 25 -71.41 -26.32 -25.94
CA VAL A 25 -70.64 -26.36 -24.70
C VAL A 25 -71.28 -27.48 -23.88
N PRO A 26 -70.54 -28.52 -23.47
CA PRO A 26 -71.11 -29.50 -22.56
C PRO A 26 -71.53 -28.71 -21.32
N PHE A 27 -72.77 -28.91 -20.87
CA PHE A 27 -73.09 -28.67 -19.47
C PHE A 27 -72.15 -29.57 -18.67
N ALA A 28 -70.95 -29.07 -18.39
CA ALA A 28 -70.16 -29.54 -17.28
C ALA A 28 -71.07 -29.29 -16.09
N SER A 29 -71.66 -30.36 -15.58
CA SER A 29 -72.22 -30.37 -14.25
C SER A 29 -71.12 -29.81 -13.36
N PHE A 30 -71.26 -28.55 -12.94
CA PHE A 30 -70.43 -28.01 -11.88
C PHE A 30 -70.81 -28.85 -10.66
N ALA A 31 -70.07 -29.94 -10.45
CA ALA A 31 -70.04 -30.60 -9.17
C ALA A 31 -69.68 -29.50 -8.18
N SER A 32 -70.66 -29.10 -7.36
CA SER A 32 -70.43 -28.15 -6.28
C SER A 32 -69.17 -28.61 -5.53
N ALA A 33 -68.16 -27.73 -5.47
CA ALA A 33 -66.89 -28.06 -4.83
C ALA A 33 -67.18 -28.60 -3.43
N GLN A 34 -66.73 -29.83 -3.14
CA GLN A 34 -67.01 -30.48 -1.88
C GLN A 34 -66.49 -29.62 -0.73
N VAL A 35 -67.36 -29.34 0.24
CA VAL A 35 -66.99 -28.54 1.40
C VAL A 35 -65.91 -29.26 2.21
N ARG A 36 -64.81 -28.54 2.49
CA ARG A 36 -63.77 -28.94 3.44
C ARG A 36 -63.94 -28.20 4.77
N HIS A 37 -63.50 -28.82 5.86
CA HIS A 37 -63.60 -28.32 7.22
C HIS A 37 -62.21 -27.94 7.76
N SER A 38 -62.09 -26.76 8.35
CA SER A 38 -60.98 -26.41 9.24
C SER A 38 -61.18 -27.02 10.62
N ARG A 39 -60.15 -26.93 11.46
CA ARG A 39 -60.20 -27.44 12.83
C ARG A 39 -61.36 -26.82 13.63
N PRO A 40 -62.29 -27.64 14.18
CA PRO A 40 -63.49 -27.15 14.86
C PRO A 40 -63.27 -26.81 16.34
N TYR A 41 -62.03 -26.58 16.75
CA TYR A 41 -61.64 -26.26 18.12
C TYR A 41 -60.32 -25.50 18.18
N GLU A 42 -60.12 -24.74 19.25
CA GLU A 42 -58.82 -24.15 19.58
C GLU A 42 -57.87 -25.19 20.19
N GLY A 43 -56.56 -25.03 19.96
CA GLY A 43 -55.53 -25.95 20.44
C GLY A 43 -55.20 -27.12 19.49
N GLY A 44 -54.04 -27.74 19.68
CA GLY A 44 -53.52 -28.86 18.88
C GLY A 44 -54.01 -30.23 19.35
N HIS A 45 -55.29 -30.36 19.72
CA HIS A 45 -55.83 -31.59 20.29
C HIS A 45 -55.95 -32.70 19.24
N ILE A 46 -55.66 -33.93 19.65
CA ILE A 46 -55.61 -35.10 18.78
C ILE A 46 -56.95 -35.84 18.71
N LEU A 47 -57.14 -36.60 17.63
CA LEU A 47 -58.25 -37.53 17.49
C LEU A 47 -58.09 -38.69 18.50
N GLY A 48 -59.12 -38.87 19.31
CA GLY A 48 -59.22 -39.95 20.29
C GLY A 48 -59.85 -41.22 19.76
N PHE A 49 -61.09 -41.09 19.32
CA PHE A 49 -61.86 -42.19 18.73
C PHE A 49 -62.44 -41.76 17.38
N GLY A 50 -62.21 -42.55 16.35
CA GLY A 50 -62.72 -42.32 15.00
C GLY A 50 -64.12 -42.90 14.78
N PHE A 51 -64.69 -42.58 13.62
CA PHE A 51 -65.97 -43.12 13.16
C PHE A 51 -65.87 -44.63 12.89
N ASP A 52 -66.93 -45.39 13.22
CA ASP A 52 -67.02 -46.83 12.94
C ASP A 52 -67.44 -47.09 11.49
N ASN A 53 -66.47 -47.36 10.61
CA ASN A 53 -66.69 -47.67 9.20
C ASN A 53 -67.29 -49.06 8.95
N ASN A 54 -67.43 -49.91 9.98
CA ASN A 54 -68.02 -51.24 9.86
C ASN A 54 -69.53 -51.27 10.19
N GLY A 55 -70.16 -50.09 10.34
CA GLY A 55 -71.62 -49.98 10.47
C GLY A 55 -72.20 -50.64 11.72
N GLY A 56 -71.44 -50.73 12.81
CA GLY A 56 -71.88 -51.31 14.08
C GLY A 56 -71.79 -52.84 14.18
N ALA A 57 -71.18 -53.52 13.20
CA ALA A 57 -70.88 -54.95 13.31
C ALA A 57 -69.85 -55.23 14.45
N PRO A 58 -69.76 -56.45 15.00
CA PRO A 58 -68.83 -56.77 16.08
C PRO A 58 -67.37 -56.39 15.76
N GLY A 59 -66.72 -55.70 16.71
CA GLY A 59 -65.43 -55.03 16.49
C GLY A 59 -65.61 -53.56 16.08
N CYS A 60 -64.52 -52.87 15.77
CA CYS A 60 -64.60 -51.53 15.20
C CYS A 60 -63.50 -51.33 14.17
N VAL A 61 -63.81 -50.68 13.05
CA VAL A 61 -62.85 -50.37 11.99
C VAL A 61 -62.92 -48.87 11.73
N ASP A 62 -61.85 -48.16 12.07
CA ASP A 62 -61.73 -46.73 11.80
C ASP A 62 -61.18 -46.46 10.37
N TYR A 63 -60.97 -45.18 10.05
CA TYR A 63 -60.41 -44.79 8.75
C TYR A 63 -58.98 -45.31 8.50
N ALA A 64 -58.17 -45.50 9.55
CA ALA A 64 -56.82 -46.05 9.43
C ALA A 64 -56.77 -47.58 9.44
N CYS A 65 -57.92 -48.26 9.38
CA CYS A 65 -58.05 -49.71 9.55
C CYS A 65 -57.53 -50.24 10.91
N GLY A 66 -57.31 -49.36 11.90
CA GLY A 66 -56.58 -49.66 13.14
C GLY A 66 -57.46 -49.91 14.38
N GLY A 67 -58.79 -49.78 14.23
CA GLY A 67 -59.76 -50.05 15.29
C GLY A 67 -59.74 -49.07 16.47
N ALA A 68 -59.20 -47.86 16.29
CA ALA A 68 -59.24 -46.78 17.29
C ALA A 68 -60.60 -46.08 17.30
N CYS A 69 -61.64 -46.87 17.54
CA CYS A 69 -63.04 -46.49 17.63
C CYS A 69 -63.78 -47.53 18.49
N TYR A 70 -65.08 -47.34 18.73
CA TYR A 70 -65.91 -48.33 19.39
C TYR A 70 -67.16 -48.65 18.54
N PRO A 71 -67.75 -49.85 18.71
CA PRO A 71 -68.87 -50.29 17.87
C PRO A 71 -70.01 -49.29 17.86
N GLY A 72 -70.43 -48.86 16.66
CA GLY A 72 -71.52 -47.91 16.48
C GLY A 72 -71.15 -46.45 16.73
N HIS A 73 -69.86 -46.10 16.84
CA HIS A 73 -69.44 -44.70 16.98
C HIS A 73 -69.69 -43.91 15.68
N THR A 74 -70.37 -42.76 15.77
CA THR A 74 -70.89 -42.05 14.58
C THR A 74 -70.25 -40.68 14.32
N GLY A 75 -68.98 -40.51 14.65
CA GLY A 75 -68.22 -39.27 14.42
C GLY A 75 -66.76 -39.40 14.83
N GLU A 76 -66.08 -38.27 14.91
CA GLU A 76 -64.73 -38.11 15.43
C GLU A 76 -64.75 -37.48 16.82
N ASP A 77 -64.18 -38.16 17.82
CA ASP A 77 -64.02 -37.64 19.17
C ASP A 77 -62.63 -37.04 19.32
N PHE A 78 -62.55 -35.72 19.44
CA PHE A 78 -61.31 -34.99 19.71
C PHE A 78 -61.15 -34.73 21.21
N TRP A 79 -60.02 -35.12 21.79
CA TRP A 79 -59.72 -34.92 23.21
C TRP A 79 -59.49 -33.44 23.52
N THR A 80 -60.56 -32.72 23.83
CA THR A 80 -60.50 -31.31 24.21
C THR A 80 -60.68 -31.17 25.73
N PRO A 81 -59.79 -30.45 26.44
CA PRO A 81 -60.00 -30.06 27.83
C PRO A 81 -61.39 -29.43 28.04
N PHE A 82 -61.90 -29.52 29.26
CA PHE A 82 -63.15 -28.83 29.61
C PHE A 82 -63.01 -27.32 29.38
N GLY A 83 -63.94 -26.71 28.66
CA GLY A 83 -63.95 -25.27 28.40
C GLY A 83 -63.23 -24.81 27.12
N THR A 84 -62.61 -25.71 26.34
CA THR A 84 -62.00 -25.38 25.04
C THR A 84 -63.04 -24.76 24.10
N ASN A 85 -62.69 -23.67 23.43
CA ASN A 85 -63.57 -23.04 22.45
C ASN A 85 -63.81 -23.98 21.26
N ILE A 86 -65.07 -24.20 20.94
CA ILE A 86 -65.53 -24.95 19.76
C ILE A 86 -65.87 -23.95 18.66
N LEU A 87 -65.29 -24.16 17.48
CA LEU A 87 -65.35 -23.26 16.33
C LEU A 87 -66.13 -23.92 15.19
N ALA A 88 -66.76 -23.11 14.33
CA ALA A 88 -67.35 -23.59 13.10
C ALA A 88 -66.24 -24.05 12.14
N GLY A 89 -66.13 -25.35 11.88
CA GLY A 89 -65.17 -25.91 10.92
C GLY A 89 -65.42 -25.45 9.48
N GLN A 90 -66.60 -24.92 9.16
CA GLN A 90 -66.86 -24.26 7.88
C GLN A 90 -68.03 -23.28 7.99
N THR A 91 -68.03 -22.27 7.12
CA THR A 91 -69.16 -21.35 6.91
C THR A 91 -70.47 -22.09 6.59
N GLY A 92 -71.57 -21.68 7.21
CA GLY A 92 -72.88 -22.30 7.00
C GLY A 92 -74.00 -21.65 7.83
N THR A 93 -75.16 -22.30 7.88
CA THR A 93 -76.33 -21.84 8.65
C THR A 93 -76.65 -22.84 9.75
N VAL A 94 -76.79 -22.37 11.00
CA VAL A 94 -77.16 -23.20 12.15
C VAL A 94 -78.59 -23.69 11.98
N VAL A 95 -78.81 -25.00 12.00
CA VAL A 95 -80.14 -25.62 11.81
C VAL A 95 -80.71 -26.24 13.08
N ARG A 96 -79.88 -26.49 14.09
CA ARG A 96 -80.31 -27.06 15.37
C ARG A 96 -79.34 -26.68 16.48
N THR A 97 -79.88 -26.36 17.65
CA THR A 97 -79.12 -26.24 18.89
C THR A 97 -79.86 -26.89 20.06
N TYR A 98 -79.12 -27.36 21.06
CA TYR A 98 -79.67 -27.81 22.35
C TYR A 98 -78.70 -27.42 23.46
N ASN A 99 -79.19 -26.81 24.54
CA ASN A 99 -78.33 -26.25 25.60
C ASN A 99 -78.97 -26.40 27.00
N GLY A 100 -79.40 -27.61 27.34
CA GLY A 100 -80.11 -27.91 28.59
C GLY A 100 -79.53 -29.07 29.42
N CYS A 101 -78.45 -29.71 28.96
CA CYS A 101 -77.84 -30.86 29.63
C CYS A 101 -76.76 -30.43 30.63
N SER A 102 -76.70 -31.11 31.78
CA SER A 102 -75.60 -30.99 32.74
C SER A 102 -74.23 -31.25 32.09
N ASN A 103 -73.19 -30.61 32.64
CA ASN A 103 -71.80 -30.70 32.18
C ASN A 103 -71.10 -32.04 32.47
N TYR A 104 -71.73 -32.90 33.27
CA TYR A 104 -71.21 -34.20 33.70
C TYR A 104 -72.16 -35.31 33.25
N GLY A 105 -71.86 -35.85 32.09
CA GLY A 105 -72.54 -36.93 31.43
C GLY A 105 -72.07 -38.28 31.96
N TYR A 106 -72.73 -39.32 31.47
CA TYR A 106 -72.35 -40.71 31.70
C TYR A 106 -72.79 -41.53 30.50
N ARG A 107 -72.23 -42.73 30.34
CA ARG A 107 -72.55 -43.63 29.23
C ARG A 107 -74.06 -43.84 29.12
N ASN A 108 -74.61 -43.70 27.91
CA ASN A 108 -76.04 -43.82 27.59
C ASN A 108 -76.96 -42.75 28.21
N ASN A 109 -76.43 -41.63 28.72
CA ASN A 109 -77.26 -40.51 29.15
C ASN A 109 -78.08 -39.97 27.95
N PRO A 110 -79.42 -39.98 28.02
CA PRO A 110 -80.28 -39.67 26.87
C PRO A 110 -80.42 -38.17 26.60
N CYS A 111 -79.89 -37.31 27.48
CA CYS A 111 -80.06 -35.86 27.36
C CYS A 111 -79.55 -35.32 26.01
N GLY A 112 -80.33 -34.44 25.39
CA GLY A 112 -80.01 -33.87 24.08
C GLY A 112 -79.97 -34.91 22.95
N GLY A 113 -80.62 -36.08 23.12
CA GLY A 113 -80.57 -37.18 22.16
C GLY A 113 -79.20 -37.86 22.12
N TYR A 114 -78.63 -38.13 23.30
CA TYR A 114 -77.29 -38.68 23.54
C TYR A 114 -76.11 -37.75 23.20
N CYS A 115 -76.29 -36.80 22.29
CA CYS A 115 -75.29 -35.80 21.89
C CYS A 115 -75.05 -34.70 22.95
N GLY A 116 -75.88 -34.62 24.00
CA GLY A 116 -75.76 -33.57 25.01
C GLY A 116 -76.10 -32.18 24.46
N ASN A 117 -75.42 -31.15 24.96
CA ASN A 117 -75.54 -29.82 24.38
C ASN A 117 -74.80 -29.77 23.03
N HIS A 118 -75.42 -29.19 22.01
CA HIS A 118 -74.94 -29.34 20.64
C HIS A 118 -75.35 -28.23 19.68
N VAL A 119 -74.63 -28.16 18.56
CA VAL A 119 -74.90 -27.29 17.41
C VAL A 119 -74.83 -28.11 16.11
N TYR A 120 -75.76 -27.90 15.18
CA TYR A 120 -75.73 -28.47 13.83
C TYR A 120 -75.71 -27.32 12.81
N ILE A 121 -74.84 -27.41 11.82
CA ILE A 121 -74.65 -26.38 10.78
C ILE A 121 -74.88 -27.04 9.41
N ARG A 122 -75.71 -26.43 8.56
CA ARG A 122 -75.87 -26.78 7.15
C ARG A 122 -74.94 -25.95 6.27
N HIS A 123 -74.24 -26.59 5.34
CA HIS A 123 -73.29 -25.96 4.42
C HIS A 123 -73.87 -25.74 3.01
N ALA A 124 -73.14 -24.99 2.19
CA ALA A 124 -73.56 -24.60 0.85
C ALA A 124 -73.77 -25.79 -0.11
N ASP A 125 -73.00 -26.87 0.07
CA ASP A 125 -73.13 -28.12 -0.69
C ASP A 125 -74.28 -29.02 -0.17
N GLY A 126 -75.07 -28.54 0.80
CA GLY A 126 -76.22 -29.23 1.36
C GLY A 126 -75.90 -30.22 2.49
N THR A 127 -74.64 -30.30 2.91
CA THR A 127 -74.15 -31.21 3.96
C THR A 127 -74.26 -30.58 5.35
N TYR A 128 -74.10 -31.38 6.41
CA TYR A 128 -74.22 -30.92 7.79
C TYR A 128 -72.97 -31.26 8.61
N SER A 129 -72.55 -30.32 9.46
CA SER A 129 -71.60 -30.58 10.56
C SER A 129 -72.32 -30.58 11.89
N ARG A 130 -71.97 -31.53 12.75
CA ARG A 130 -72.55 -31.71 14.08
C ARG A 130 -71.46 -31.62 15.16
N TYR A 131 -71.74 -30.86 16.22
CA TYR A 131 -70.83 -30.58 17.33
C TYR A 131 -71.55 -30.95 18.63
N CYS A 132 -71.08 -31.98 19.35
CA CYS A 132 -71.74 -32.56 20.53
C CYS A 132 -70.93 -32.37 21.83
N HIS A 133 -71.53 -32.75 22.95
CA HIS A 133 -70.96 -32.78 24.30
C HIS A 133 -70.51 -31.40 24.83
N MET A 134 -71.13 -30.32 24.35
CA MET A 134 -70.76 -28.95 24.70
C MET A 134 -71.16 -28.57 26.14
N GLN A 135 -70.55 -27.52 26.66
CA GLN A 135 -70.78 -27.00 28.00
C GLN A 135 -72.16 -26.31 28.10
N LEU A 136 -72.92 -26.64 29.16
CA LEU A 136 -74.16 -25.98 29.54
C LEU A 136 -73.96 -24.46 29.60
N ASN A 137 -74.89 -23.72 28.99
CA ASN A 137 -74.87 -22.26 28.92
C ASN A 137 -73.69 -21.65 28.12
N SER A 138 -72.91 -22.45 27.38
CA SER A 138 -71.79 -21.93 26.57
C SER A 138 -72.12 -21.67 25.10
N ILE A 139 -73.22 -22.23 24.58
CA ILE A 139 -73.58 -22.10 23.16
C ILE A 139 -74.02 -20.65 22.89
N VAL A 140 -73.28 -19.95 22.03
CA VAL A 140 -73.47 -18.52 21.71
C VAL A 140 -74.18 -18.28 20.37
N VAL A 141 -74.62 -19.35 19.71
CA VAL A 141 -75.32 -19.30 18.42
C VAL A 141 -76.76 -19.82 18.53
N ARG A 142 -77.63 -19.40 17.61
CA ARG A 142 -79.05 -19.79 17.57
C ARG A 142 -79.45 -20.41 16.22
N THR A 143 -80.47 -21.28 16.23
CA THR A 143 -81.08 -21.81 15.00
C THR A 143 -81.47 -20.67 14.04
N GLY A 144 -81.12 -20.82 12.77
CA GLY A 144 -81.28 -19.82 11.71
C GLY A 144 -80.09 -18.87 11.52
N GLN A 145 -79.13 -18.83 12.45
CA GLN A 145 -77.96 -17.95 12.34
C GLN A 145 -76.97 -18.43 11.29
N ARG A 146 -76.52 -17.53 10.40
CA ARG A 146 -75.36 -17.77 9.53
C ARG A 146 -74.07 -17.59 10.34
N VAL A 147 -73.15 -18.54 10.22
CA VAL A 147 -71.85 -18.53 10.88
C VAL A 147 -70.73 -18.63 9.85
N SER A 148 -69.61 -17.96 10.10
CA SER A 148 -68.40 -18.03 9.28
C SER A 148 -67.47 -19.14 9.77
N CYS A 149 -66.65 -19.71 8.88
CA CYS A 149 -65.55 -20.61 9.27
C CYS A 149 -64.67 -19.95 10.36
N GLY A 150 -64.31 -20.71 11.39
CA GLY A 150 -63.57 -20.24 12.56
C GLY A 150 -64.40 -19.50 13.61
N GLN A 151 -65.69 -19.23 13.38
CA GLN A 151 -66.53 -18.53 14.36
C GLN A 151 -66.84 -19.42 15.59
N ARG A 152 -66.72 -18.86 16.80
CA ARG A 152 -67.02 -19.58 18.06
C ARG A 152 -68.51 -19.96 18.15
N LEU A 153 -68.75 -21.24 18.42
CA LEU A 153 -70.08 -21.84 18.62
C LEU A 153 -70.41 -21.99 20.11
N GLY A 154 -69.42 -22.36 20.92
CA GLY A 154 -69.51 -22.53 22.37
C GLY A 154 -68.25 -23.15 22.94
N ARG A 155 -68.35 -23.92 24.03
CA ARG A 155 -67.20 -24.58 24.69
C ARG A 155 -67.40 -26.08 24.87
N SER A 156 -66.33 -26.86 24.93
CA SER A 156 -66.34 -28.30 25.22
C SER A 156 -66.68 -28.59 26.68
N ALA A 157 -67.36 -29.71 26.93
CA ALA A 157 -67.57 -30.29 28.26
C ALA A 157 -67.77 -31.81 28.10
N SER A 158 -68.49 -32.43 29.03
CA SER A 158 -68.90 -33.83 28.95
C SER A 158 -70.41 -33.93 29.12
N SER A 159 -71.22 -33.22 28.32
CA SER A 159 -72.70 -33.31 28.44
C SER A 159 -73.29 -34.48 27.64
N GLY A 160 -74.43 -35.05 28.04
CA GLY A 160 -75.05 -36.18 27.33
C GLY A 160 -74.29 -37.49 27.52
N SER A 161 -74.29 -38.37 26.52
CA SER A 161 -73.64 -39.69 26.57
C SER A 161 -72.13 -39.58 26.36
N SER A 162 -71.44 -39.00 27.34
CA SER A 162 -70.00 -38.78 27.36
C SER A 162 -69.46 -39.14 28.75
N THR A 163 -68.27 -39.76 28.81
CA THR A 163 -67.61 -40.17 30.07
C THR A 163 -66.44 -39.26 30.45
N GLY A 164 -66.14 -38.26 29.64
CA GLY A 164 -65.10 -37.26 29.90
C GLY A 164 -65.10 -36.14 28.84
N PRO A 165 -64.46 -34.99 29.12
CA PRO A 165 -64.47 -33.86 28.19
C PRO A 165 -63.86 -34.16 26.82
N HIS A 166 -64.62 -33.96 25.74
CA HIS A 166 -64.18 -34.08 24.35
C HIS A 166 -65.18 -33.37 23.41
N LEU A 167 -64.77 -33.09 22.18
CA LEU A 167 -65.67 -32.70 21.09
C LEU A 167 -65.96 -33.92 20.22
N HIS A 168 -67.22 -34.35 20.17
CA HIS A 168 -67.68 -35.25 19.12
C HIS A 168 -68.13 -34.42 17.92
N PHE A 169 -67.36 -34.50 16.83
CA PHE A 169 -67.63 -33.88 15.54
C PHE A 169 -68.16 -34.94 14.57
N ALA A 170 -69.18 -34.61 13.78
CA ALA A 170 -69.61 -35.53 12.71
C ALA A 170 -70.01 -34.76 11.46
N TYR A 171 -69.84 -35.43 10.32
CA TYR A 171 -70.20 -34.94 9.01
C TYR A 171 -71.36 -35.79 8.44
N GLU A 172 -72.39 -35.16 7.89
CA GLU A 172 -73.61 -35.84 7.41
C GLU A 172 -74.03 -35.33 6.01
N THR A 173 -74.49 -36.23 5.14
CA THR A 173 -75.06 -35.87 3.82
C THR A 173 -76.57 -35.67 3.88
N SER A 174 -77.15 -35.02 2.86
CA SER A 174 -78.61 -34.88 2.73
C SER A 174 -79.28 -36.26 2.70
N GLY A 175 -80.06 -36.59 3.73
CA GLY A 175 -80.61 -37.93 3.98
C GLY A 175 -80.22 -38.56 5.33
N ALA A 176 -79.49 -37.84 6.19
CA ALA A 176 -79.11 -38.24 7.56
C ALA A 176 -78.18 -39.47 7.66
N VAL A 177 -77.51 -39.84 6.57
CA VAL A 177 -76.43 -40.82 6.59
C VAL A 177 -75.22 -40.18 7.26
N ARG A 178 -74.87 -40.70 8.44
CA ARG A 178 -73.68 -40.24 9.19
C ARG A 178 -72.42 -40.74 8.48
N GLN A 179 -71.47 -39.84 8.31
CA GLN A 179 -70.18 -40.08 7.66
C GLN A 179 -69.05 -39.52 8.53
N THR A 180 -67.83 -39.77 8.09
CA THR A 180 -66.60 -39.21 8.64
C THR A 180 -66.09 -38.08 7.75
N ALA A 181 -65.36 -37.14 8.34
CA ALA A 181 -64.62 -36.13 7.59
C ALA A 181 -63.46 -36.74 6.77
N PHE A 182 -63.06 -37.98 7.06
CA PHE A 182 -62.23 -38.79 6.19
C PHE A 182 -63.10 -39.52 5.17
N ALA A 183 -62.73 -39.59 3.89
CA ALA A 183 -63.56 -40.20 2.85
C ALA A 183 -62.88 -41.45 2.24
N GLY A 184 -63.69 -42.44 1.86
CA GLY A 184 -63.23 -43.65 1.17
C GLY A 184 -63.13 -44.90 2.05
N ARG A 185 -62.70 -46.02 1.46
CA ARG A 185 -62.37 -47.25 2.21
C ARG A 185 -61.19 -46.99 3.13
N CYS A 186 -61.13 -47.70 4.26
CA CYS A 186 -60.05 -47.53 5.22
C CYS A 186 -58.67 -47.62 4.52
N GLY A 187 -57.78 -46.69 4.84
CA GLY A 187 -56.45 -46.56 4.21
C GLY A 187 -56.39 -45.83 2.85
N ARG A 188 -57.42 -45.09 2.40
CA ARG A 188 -57.37 -44.30 1.13
C ARG A 188 -57.36 -42.78 1.35
N ALA A 189 -56.47 -42.09 0.64
CA ALA A 189 -55.98 -40.72 0.87
C ALA A 189 -56.93 -39.51 0.60
N SER A 190 -58.27 -39.64 0.65
CA SER A 190 -59.15 -38.46 0.57
C SER A 190 -59.68 -38.03 1.93
N THR A 191 -59.52 -36.75 2.23
CA THR A 191 -59.94 -36.10 3.49
C THR A 191 -60.71 -34.83 3.15
N ARG A 192 -61.75 -34.55 3.93
CA ARG A 192 -62.50 -33.29 3.91
C ARG A 192 -61.90 -32.28 4.89
N TRP A 193 -60.83 -32.59 5.60
CA TRP A 193 -60.11 -31.61 6.38
C TRP A 193 -59.28 -30.69 5.48
N VAL A 194 -59.15 -29.42 5.87
CA VAL A 194 -58.16 -28.50 5.32
C VAL A 194 -56.81 -28.85 5.95
N GLN A 195 -55.80 -29.15 5.12
CA GLN A 195 -54.44 -29.51 5.56
C GLN A 195 -54.41 -30.63 6.63
N GLN A 196 -54.80 -31.85 6.26
CA GLN A 196 -54.62 -33.02 7.13
C GLN A 196 -53.13 -33.30 7.34
N ARG A 197 -52.62 -33.12 8.56
CA ARG A 197 -51.20 -33.37 8.87
C ARG A 197 -50.89 -34.85 9.16
N GLY A 198 -51.87 -35.62 9.62
CA GLY A 198 -51.82 -37.08 9.82
C GLY A 198 -53.14 -37.62 10.40
N TYR A 199 -53.44 -38.92 10.35
CA TYR A 199 -54.76 -39.48 10.75
C TYR A 199 -55.23 -39.07 12.15
N ARG A 200 -54.35 -39.13 13.15
CA ARG A 200 -54.67 -38.73 14.52
C ARG A 200 -54.36 -37.27 14.84
N GLU A 201 -53.70 -36.57 13.93
CA GLU A 201 -53.27 -35.20 14.14
C GLU A 201 -54.42 -34.21 13.95
N ALA A 202 -54.33 -33.09 14.66
CA ALA A 202 -55.29 -32.02 14.55
C ALA A 202 -55.35 -31.50 13.08
N PRO A 203 -56.55 -31.31 12.52
CA PRO A 203 -56.72 -30.66 11.21
C PRO A 203 -56.10 -29.25 11.16
N GLY A 204 -55.82 -28.75 9.96
CA GLY A 204 -55.35 -27.38 9.75
C GLY A 204 -56.36 -26.33 10.22
N VAL A 205 -55.85 -25.17 10.60
CA VAL A 205 -56.66 -24.04 11.10
C VAL A 205 -57.17 -23.11 9.99
N SER A 206 -56.62 -23.22 8.79
CA SER A 206 -56.96 -22.35 7.68
C SER A 206 -58.35 -22.66 7.13
N CYS A 207 -59.15 -21.62 6.96
CA CYS A 207 -60.33 -21.65 6.10
C CYS A 207 -59.81 -21.45 4.67
N GLY A 208 -60.06 -22.39 3.75
CA GLY A 208 -59.47 -22.34 2.39
C GLY A 208 -59.64 -20.96 1.71
N GLU A 209 -58.54 -20.34 1.29
CA GLU A 209 -58.48 -18.93 0.86
C GLU A 209 -58.62 -18.71 -0.66
N CYS A 210 -58.49 -19.76 -1.46
CA CYS A 210 -58.61 -19.68 -2.91
C CYS A 210 -59.28 -20.92 -3.50
N THR A 211 -59.77 -20.79 -4.74
CA THR A 211 -60.37 -21.90 -5.47
C THR A 211 -59.32 -22.57 -6.35
N ASP A 212 -59.32 -23.90 -6.38
CA ASP A 212 -58.40 -24.72 -7.18
C ASP A 212 -58.41 -24.28 -8.65
N GLY A 213 -57.23 -23.96 -9.19
CA GLY A 213 -57.07 -23.45 -10.56
C GLY A 213 -57.03 -21.92 -10.71
N GLN A 214 -57.37 -21.15 -9.68
CA GLN A 214 -57.20 -19.69 -9.69
C GLN A 214 -55.71 -19.32 -9.77
N THR A 215 -55.34 -18.24 -10.49
CA THR A 215 -53.97 -17.71 -10.55
C THR A 215 -53.90 -16.30 -9.98
N ARG A 216 -52.72 -15.91 -9.45
CA ARG A 216 -52.43 -14.53 -9.02
C ARG A 216 -50.97 -14.17 -9.30
N GLY A 217 -50.70 -12.87 -9.46
CA GLY A 217 -49.33 -12.35 -9.50
C GLY A 217 -48.64 -12.46 -8.15
N CYS A 218 -47.31 -12.57 -8.16
CA CYS A 218 -46.45 -12.66 -6.98
C CYS A 218 -45.06 -12.09 -7.29
N GLY A 219 -44.28 -11.74 -6.26
CA GLY A 219 -42.99 -11.05 -6.43
C GLY A 219 -43.13 -9.55 -6.71
N THR A 220 -42.00 -8.86 -6.82
CA THR A 220 -41.90 -7.43 -7.15
C THR A 220 -41.27 -7.23 -8.53
N ALA A 221 -41.31 -6.00 -9.05
CA ALA A 221 -40.54 -5.58 -10.22
C ALA A 221 -39.59 -4.44 -9.82
N THR A 222 -39.12 -4.49 -8.58
CA THR A 222 -38.24 -3.49 -7.96
C THR A 222 -36.81 -4.01 -8.11
N GLY A 223 -35.89 -3.14 -8.53
CA GLY A 223 -34.52 -3.56 -8.80
C GLY A 223 -34.41 -4.65 -9.86
N ARG A 224 -33.63 -5.69 -9.54
CA ARG A 224 -33.41 -6.88 -10.38
C ARG A 224 -34.52 -7.93 -10.26
N CYS A 225 -35.48 -7.75 -9.36
CA CYS A 225 -36.55 -8.72 -9.18
C CYS A 225 -37.52 -8.76 -10.36
N GLU A 226 -38.02 -9.96 -10.63
CA GLU A 226 -39.05 -10.20 -11.65
C GLU A 226 -40.32 -10.75 -11.00
N ARG A 227 -41.47 -10.30 -11.49
CA ARG A 227 -42.77 -10.82 -11.03
C ARG A 227 -43.02 -12.21 -11.61
N GLY A 228 -43.49 -13.12 -10.77
CA GLY A 228 -43.96 -14.44 -11.16
C GLY A 228 -45.47 -14.60 -11.06
N THR A 229 -45.94 -15.84 -11.26
CA THR A 229 -47.35 -16.22 -11.11
C THR A 229 -47.48 -17.42 -10.16
N GLN A 230 -48.40 -17.31 -9.21
CA GLN A 230 -48.84 -18.42 -8.34
C GLN A 230 -50.14 -19.02 -8.87
N ARG A 231 -50.27 -20.35 -8.73
CA ARG A 231 -51.50 -21.11 -9.03
C ARG A 231 -52.02 -21.74 -7.75
N CYS A 232 -53.31 -21.58 -7.48
CA CYS A 232 -53.98 -22.19 -6.33
C CYS A 232 -54.16 -23.68 -6.57
N SER A 233 -53.68 -24.49 -5.61
CA SER A 233 -53.97 -25.91 -5.54
C SER A 233 -54.40 -26.31 -4.12
N GLY A 234 -55.48 -27.07 -3.98
CA GLY A 234 -55.94 -27.60 -2.70
C GLY A 234 -56.43 -26.54 -1.70
N GLY A 235 -56.83 -25.35 -2.17
CA GLY A 235 -57.25 -24.23 -1.32
C GLY A 235 -56.12 -23.33 -0.83
N THR A 236 -54.91 -23.51 -1.37
CA THR A 236 -53.70 -22.73 -1.05
C THR A 236 -52.95 -22.31 -2.32
N TRP A 237 -52.37 -21.12 -2.34
CA TRP A 237 -51.51 -20.65 -3.44
C TRP A 237 -50.17 -21.41 -3.46
N GLY A 238 -49.76 -21.93 -4.63
CA GLY A 238 -48.49 -22.64 -4.83
C GLY A 238 -47.26 -21.71 -4.90
N SER A 239 -46.13 -22.24 -5.38
CA SER A 239 -44.89 -21.48 -5.57
C SER A 239 -45.04 -20.39 -6.64
N CYS A 240 -44.28 -19.30 -6.48
CA CYS A 240 -44.24 -18.19 -7.46
C CYS A 240 -43.34 -18.60 -8.63
N ASN A 241 -43.93 -19.04 -9.74
CA ASN A 241 -43.17 -19.46 -10.92
C ASN A 241 -42.84 -18.27 -11.81
N GLY A 242 -41.60 -18.18 -12.26
CA GLY A 242 -41.10 -17.10 -13.13
C GLY A 242 -40.66 -15.83 -12.37
N SER A 243 -40.59 -15.86 -11.03
CA SER A 243 -40.04 -14.73 -10.27
C SER A 243 -38.54 -14.89 -10.05
N VAL A 244 -37.79 -13.81 -10.22
CA VAL A 244 -36.47 -13.63 -9.63
C VAL A 244 -36.68 -12.95 -8.28
N GLY A 245 -36.31 -13.64 -7.20
CA GLY A 245 -36.44 -13.13 -5.83
C GLY A 245 -35.20 -12.36 -5.38
N PRO A 246 -35.30 -11.68 -4.22
CA PRO A 246 -34.23 -10.85 -3.69
C PRO A 246 -32.98 -11.66 -3.36
N ARG A 247 -31.81 -11.06 -3.57
CA ARG A 247 -30.47 -11.58 -3.31
C ARG A 247 -29.74 -10.64 -2.36
N THR A 248 -28.58 -11.06 -1.86
CA THR A 248 -27.75 -10.16 -1.05
C THR A 248 -27.16 -9.06 -1.94
N GLU A 249 -27.31 -7.81 -1.50
CA GLU A 249 -26.72 -6.62 -2.12
C GLU A 249 -25.22 -6.78 -2.43
N ARG A 250 -24.83 -6.25 -3.59
CA ARG A 250 -23.45 -6.14 -4.06
C ARG A 250 -23.21 -4.69 -4.43
N CYS A 251 -21.98 -4.21 -4.30
CA CYS A 251 -21.61 -2.86 -4.71
C CYS A 251 -21.47 -2.79 -6.24
N ASP A 252 -22.58 -2.87 -6.96
CA ASP A 252 -22.61 -2.93 -8.42
C ASP A 252 -23.64 -1.97 -9.06
N GLY A 253 -24.30 -1.14 -8.24
CA GLY A 253 -25.28 -0.17 -8.71
C GLY A 253 -26.62 -0.78 -9.07
N VAL A 254 -26.89 -2.01 -8.62
CA VAL A 254 -28.14 -2.72 -8.83
C VAL A 254 -28.77 -3.08 -7.48
N ASP A 255 -30.04 -2.79 -7.35
CA ASP A 255 -30.92 -3.26 -6.26
C ASP A 255 -31.15 -4.78 -6.43
N ASP A 256 -30.28 -5.58 -5.80
CA ASP A 256 -30.26 -7.04 -5.85
C ASP A 256 -31.26 -7.66 -4.84
N ASP A 257 -31.57 -6.96 -3.74
CA ASP A 257 -32.45 -7.38 -2.65
C ASP A 257 -33.90 -6.83 -2.76
N CYS A 258 -34.13 -6.01 -3.78
CA CYS A 258 -35.42 -5.56 -4.26
C CYS A 258 -36.23 -4.74 -3.25
N ASP A 259 -35.55 -4.04 -2.35
CA ASP A 259 -36.16 -3.16 -1.35
C ASP A 259 -36.43 -1.74 -1.88
N GLY A 260 -35.85 -1.40 -3.04
CA GLY A 260 -36.00 -0.11 -3.72
C GLY A 260 -34.88 0.90 -3.45
N SER A 261 -33.88 0.52 -2.66
CA SER A 261 -32.61 1.21 -2.47
C SER A 261 -31.54 0.53 -3.34
N THR A 262 -30.37 1.15 -3.51
CA THR A 262 -29.29 0.58 -4.31
C THR A 262 -28.00 0.65 -3.52
N ASP A 263 -27.30 -0.49 -3.40
CA ASP A 263 -26.03 -0.65 -2.70
C ASP A 263 -26.06 -0.20 -1.21
N GLU A 264 -27.21 -0.29 -0.54
CA GLU A 264 -27.37 0.24 0.81
C GLU A 264 -26.68 -0.59 1.90
N ALA A 265 -26.18 0.11 2.93
CA ALA A 265 -25.54 -0.47 4.11
C ALA A 265 -24.32 -1.39 3.84
N LEU A 266 -23.78 -1.41 2.62
CA LEU A 266 -22.58 -2.16 2.27
C LEU A 266 -21.32 -1.47 2.82
N ARG A 267 -20.61 -2.20 3.67
CA ARG A 267 -19.30 -1.79 4.23
C ARG A 267 -18.31 -2.93 4.11
N ARG A 268 -17.04 -2.60 3.87
CA ARG A 268 -15.95 -3.58 3.93
C ARG A 268 -14.73 -2.99 4.63
N ARG A 269 -13.90 -3.87 5.18
CA ARG A 269 -12.58 -3.52 5.71
C ARG A 269 -11.61 -3.32 4.55
N CYS A 270 -10.68 -2.40 4.73
CA CYS A 270 -9.61 -2.05 3.81
C CYS A 270 -8.34 -1.74 4.61
N GLY A 271 -7.16 -1.80 3.99
CA GLY A 271 -5.87 -1.69 4.68
C GLY A 271 -5.50 -2.92 5.53
N SER A 272 -4.42 -2.81 6.30
CA SER A 272 -3.87 -3.82 7.21
C SER A 272 -3.80 -3.28 8.64
N ASP A 273 -3.71 -4.18 9.63
CA ASP A 273 -3.29 -3.85 11.01
C ASP A 273 -1.94 -4.53 11.27
N VAL A 274 -1.00 -4.38 10.33
CA VAL A 274 0.37 -4.91 10.37
C VAL A 274 1.29 -3.70 10.45
N GLY A 275 2.35 -3.77 11.26
CA GLY A 275 3.23 -2.63 11.51
C GLY A 275 2.51 -1.38 11.99
N GLU A 276 2.88 -0.25 11.41
CA GLU A 276 2.28 1.07 11.69
C GLU A 276 0.95 1.29 10.94
N CYS A 277 0.57 0.38 10.03
CA CYS A 277 -0.71 0.47 9.34
C CYS A 277 -1.90 0.24 10.27
N VAL A 278 -2.96 0.97 9.96
CA VAL A 278 -4.26 0.84 10.59
C VAL A 278 -5.28 0.55 9.52
N SER A 279 -6.13 -0.44 9.75
CA SER A 279 -7.19 -0.80 8.83
C SER A 279 -8.38 0.16 8.95
N GLY A 280 -8.96 0.48 7.81
CA GLY A 280 -10.09 1.40 7.69
C GLY A 280 -11.38 0.71 7.28
N THR A 281 -12.38 1.52 6.96
CA THR A 281 -13.66 1.05 6.42
C THR A 281 -14.01 1.82 5.14
N GLU A 282 -14.36 1.08 4.10
CA GLU A 282 -14.98 1.62 2.90
C GLU A 282 -16.49 1.42 2.96
N VAL A 283 -17.22 2.40 2.42
CA VAL A 283 -18.68 2.36 2.28
C VAL A 283 -19.00 2.40 0.80
N CYS A 284 -19.87 1.50 0.33
CA CYS A 284 -20.31 1.55 -1.06
C CYS A 284 -21.32 2.69 -1.27
N SER A 285 -21.17 3.41 -2.37
CA SER A 285 -22.16 4.35 -2.88
C SER A 285 -22.10 4.35 -4.41
N ALA A 286 -23.21 4.06 -5.06
CA ALA A 286 -23.35 4.11 -6.53
C ALA A 286 -22.29 3.29 -7.27
N ALA A 287 -22.24 1.98 -7.00
CA ALA A 287 -21.30 1.02 -7.59
C ALA A 287 -19.80 1.31 -7.34
N SER A 288 -19.47 2.15 -6.36
CA SER A 288 -18.08 2.47 -6.02
C SER A 288 -17.86 2.46 -4.52
N TRP A 289 -16.76 1.86 -4.09
CA TRP A 289 -16.29 1.95 -2.71
C TRP A 289 -15.69 3.34 -2.46
N SER A 290 -16.02 3.93 -1.31
CA SER A 290 -15.40 5.17 -0.86
C SER A 290 -13.88 4.99 -0.66
N GLU A 291 -13.17 6.09 -0.38
CA GLU A 291 -11.85 6.02 0.23
C GLU A 291 -11.88 5.16 1.52
N CYS A 292 -10.73 4.56 1.84
CA CYS A 292 -10.56 3.75 3.04
C CYS A 292 -10.47 4.65 4.28
N ARG A 293 -11.63 4.96 4.88
CA ARG A 293 -11.68 5.92 6.00
C ARG A 293 -11.14 5.30 7.29
N GLY A 294 -10.27 6.07 7.95
CA GLY A 294 -9.65 5.67 9.21
C GLY A 294 -8.44 4.75 9.05
N ALA A 295 -7.99 4.51 7.81
CA ALA A 295 -6.77 3.76 7.59
C ALA A 295 -5.52 4.65 7.66
N VAL A 296 -4.43 4.06 8.11
CA VAL A 296 -3.06 4.50 7.86
C VAL A 296 -2.51 3.55 6.80
N SER A 297 -2.12 4.11 5.66
CA SER A 297 -1.59 3.34 4.53
C SER A 297 -0.11 3.08 4.71
N ALA A 298 0.35 1.96 4.17
CA ALA A 298 1.75 1.63 4.01
C ALA A 298 2.49 2.76 3.29
N VAL A 299 3.69 3.07 3.78
CA VAL A 299 4.66 3.96 3.16
C VAL A 299 5.98 3.20 2.98
N PRO A 300 6.90 3.61 2.10
CA PRO A 300 8.19 2.93 1.99
C PRO A 300 8.92 2.89 3.34
N GLU A 301 9.62 1.78 3.59
CA GLU A 301 10.42 1.58 4.81
C GLU A 301 11.39 2.72 5.09
N LEU A 302 11.60 2.99 6.38
CA LEU A 302 12.57 3.94 6.90
C LEU A 302 13.34 3.21 8.00
N CYS A 303 14.65 3.45 8.14
CA CYS A 303 15.42 2.82 9.21
C CYS A 303 15.07 3.42 10.58
N ASN A 304 14.01 2.92 11.21
CA ASN A 304 13.44 3.51 12.42
C ASN A 304 12.91 2.49 13.44
N ASP A 305 13.26 1.21 13.28
CA ASP A 305 12.79 0.06 14.07
C ASP A 305 11.26 -0.14 13.99
N ARG A 306 10.64 0.23 12.86
CA ARG A 306 9.20 0.04 12.61
C ARG A 306 8.98 -0.61 11.25
N ASP A 307 7.76 -1.06 11.08
CA ASP A 307 7.23 -1.72 9.89
C ASP A 307 6.29 -0.68 9.23
N ASP A 308 6.88 0.18 8.41
CA ASP A 308 6.25 1.35 7.80
C ASP A 308 5.48 0.96 6.52
N ASP A 309 5.91 -0.10 5.85
CA ASP A 309 5.32 -0.65 4.63
C ASP A 309 4.27 -1.75 4.89
N CYS A 310 4.21 -2.20 6.14
CA CYS A 310 3.18 -3.08 6.69
C CYS A 310 3.18 -4.48 6.08
N ASP A 311 4.34 -4.98 5.65
CA ASP A 311 4.53 -6.33 5.16
C ASP A 311 4.79 -7.36 6.29
N GLY A 312 5.11 -6.86 7.49
CA GLY A 312 5.36 -7.64 8.71
C GLY A 312 6.83 -7.89 9.04
N ALA A 313 7.76 -7.40 8.22
CA ALA A 313 9.16 -7.23 8.55
C ALA A 313 9.41 -5.79 9.08
N VAL A 314 10.58 -5.58 9.69
CA VAL A 314 10.99 -4.28 10.23
C VAL A 314 12.33 -4.00 9.59
N ASP A 315 12.47 -2.81 9.01
CA ASP A 315 13.70 -2.31 8.38
C ASP A 315 14.35 -3.32 7.41
N GLU A 316 13.59 -3.96 6.52
CA GLU A 316 14.11 -4.92 5.54
C GLU A 316 14.68 -4.27 4.26
N GLU A 317 15.07 -5.12 3.28
CA GLU A 317 15.64 -4.70 1.99
C GLU A 317 16.86 -3.76 2.10
N ASP A 318 17.67 -3.96 3.15
CA ASP A 318 18.86 -3.19 3.46
C ASP A 318 18.59 -1.67 3.62
N VAL A 319 17.37 -1.29 4.06
CA VAL A 319 16.94 0.11 4.17
C VAL A 319 17.87 0.95 5.05
N CYS A 320 18.40 0.37 6.13
CA CYS A 320 19.33 1.04 7.03
C CYS A 320 20.68 1.34 6.37
N GLU A 321 21.22 0.39 5.61
CA GLU A 321 22.45 0.55 4.86
C GLU A 321 22.27 1.53 3.68
N ILE A 322 21.12 1.47 3.01
CA ILE A 322 20.77 2.39 1.92
C ILE A 322 20.57 3.80 2.47
N GLU A 323 19.85 3.97 3.58
CA GLU A 323 19.67 5.27 4.23
C GLU A 323 21.03 5.84 4.64
N GLU A 324 21.93 5.00 5.17
CA GLU A 324 23.28 5.44 5.47
C GLU A 324 24.01 5.95 4.23
N LEU A 325 23.86 5.32 3.07
CA LEU A 325 24.46 5.79 1.80
C LEU A 325 23.82 7.06 1.24
N VAL A 326 22.49 7.13 1.29
CA VAL A 326 21.69 8.24 0.76
C VAL A 326 21.99 9.52 1.53
N LEU A 327 22.11 9.41 2.86
CA LEU A 327 22.33 10.54 3.74
C LEU A 327 23.81 10.75 4.06
N GLN A 328 24.67 9.79 3.76
CA GLN A 328 26.11 10.03 3.72
C GLN A 328 26.42 11.06 2.65
N SER A 329 27.31 11.95 3.02
CA SER A 329 27.69 13.04 2.16
C SER A 329 28.84 12.62 1.28
N PRO A 330 28.83 12.94 -0.02
CA PRO A 330 29.91 12.58 -0.92
C PRO A 330 31.21 13.26 -0.47
N TRP A 331 32.30 12.53 -0.69
CA TRP A 331 33.66 12.84 -0.25
C TRP A 331 34.45 13.46 -1.39
N GLY A 332 35.26 14.49 -1.12
CA GLY A 332 36.25 15.01 -2.08
C GLY A 332 35.72 15.96 -3.17
N SER A 333 34.45 16.39 -3.12
CA SER A 333 33.99 17.45 -4.03
C SER A 333 34.47 18.81 -3.54
N LEU A 334 35.24 19.50 -4.39
CA LEU A 334 35.38 20.96 -4.28
C LEU A 334 33.99 21.57 -4.37
N SER A 335 33.75 22.61 -3.57
CA SER A 335 32.48 23.33 -3.57
C SER A 335 32.63 24.82 -3.84
N ASP A 336 33.80 25.26 -4.32
CA ASP A 336 34.06 26.64 -4.75
C ASP A 336 33.33 26.90 -6.07
N VAL A 337 32.16 27.52 -6.02
CA VAL A 337 31.32 27.78 -7.21
C VAL A 337 31.59 29.16 -7.82
N ASP A 338 32.30 30.05 -7.12
CA ASP A 338 32.68 31.37 -7.63
C ASP A 338 34.16 31.54 -7.99
N GLY A 339 34.96 30.52 -7.72
CA GLY A 339 36.38 30.42 -8.07
C GLY A 339 37.25 31.33 -7.21
N ASP A 340 36.82 31.67 -6.00
CA ASP A 340 37.56 32.55 -5.10
C ASP A 340 38.56 31.83 -4.18
N GLY A 341 38.62 30.51 -4.28
CA GLY A 341 39.50 29.62 -3.53
C GLY A 341 38.94 29.18 -2.18
N ARG A 342 37.74 29.63 -1.80
CA ARG A 342 37.04 29.19 -0.59
C ARG A 342 35.96 28.17 -0.93
N ALA A 343 35.72 27.24 -0.03
CA ALA A 343 34.66 26.27 -0.17
C ALA A 343 33.29 26.91 0.11
N ASP A 344 32.44 27.00 -0.90
CA ASP A 344 31.05 27.44 -0.74
C ASP A 344 30.15 26.31 -0.25
N VAL A 345 28.93 26.63 0.16
CA VAL A 345 27.95 25.61 0.58
C VAL A 345 26.71 25.64 -0.31
N CYS A 346 26.42 24.51 -0.94
CA CYS A 346 25.25 24.35 -1.81
C CYS A 346 24.27 23.32 -1.25
N ALA A 347 22.98 23.55 -1.45
CA ALA A 347 21.91 22.61 -1.10
C ALA A 347 20.68 22.81 -1.98
N LEU A 348 19.70 21.92 -1.83
CA LEU A 348 18.42 21.99 -2.55
C LEU A 348 17.29 22.38 -1.58
N GLY A 349 16.61 23.49 -1.88
CA GLY A 349 15.58 24.12 -1.07
C GLY A 349 14.18 23.48 -1.17
N ASP A 350 13.15 24.16 -0.63
CA ASP A 350 11.76 23.67 -0.51
C ASP A 350 11.15 23.22 -1.85
N GLY A 351 11.43 23.97 -2.91
CA GLY A 351 10.92 23.72 -4.25
C GLY A 351 11.89 22.96 -5.15
N GLY A 352 13.02 22.48 -4.61
CA GLY A 352 14.11 21.92 -5.39
C GLY A 352 14.99 22.98 -6.08
N GLU A 353 14.93 24.23 -5.64
CA GLU A 353 15.89 25.25 -6.06
C GLU A 353 17.29 24.94 -5.52
N LEU A 354 18.28 24.92 -6.42
CA LEU A 354 19.68 24.89 -6.03
C LEU A 354 20.03 26.27 -5.45
N GLU A 355 20.52 26.29 -4.22
CA GLU A 355 21.04 27.50 -3.59
C GLU A 355 22.48 27.26 -3.13
N CYS A 356 23.39 28.13 -3.57
CA CYS A 356 24.78 28.11 -3.16
C CYS A 356 25.09 29.40 -2.42
N HIS A 357 25.53 29.27 -1.17
CA HIS A 357 25.95 30.38 -0.33
C HIS A 357 27.46 30.50 -0.35
N LEU A 358 27.93 31.70 -0.67
CA LEU A 358 29.33 31.97 -0.95
C LEU A 358 30.09 32.29 0.34
N ALA A 359 31.20 31.60 0.56
CA ALA A 359 32.05 31.82 1.72
C ALA A 359 32.80 33.15 1.61
N SER A 360 32.78 33.95 2.67
CA SER A 360 33.50 35.23 2.74
C SER A 360 34.74 35.17 3.66
N GLY A 361 34.99 34.02 4.28
CA GLY A 361 35.92 33.79 5.38
C GLY A 361 35.45 34.28 6.75
N HIS A 362 34.31 34.99 6.81
CA HIS A 362 33.69 35.38 8.07
C HIS A 362 32.20 35.01 8.15
N GLY A 363 31.68 34.35 7.11
CA GLY A 363 30.29 33.97 7.00
C GLY A 363 29.88 33.68 5.56
N PHE A 364 28.57 33.63 5.34
CA PHE A 364 27.94 33.21 4.09
C PHE A 364 26.87 34.22 3.63
N GLU A 365 27.22 35.50 3.58
CA GLU A 365 26.26 36.61 3.40
C GLU A 365 25.74 36.77 1.98
N ARG A 366 26.46 36.21 1.00
CA ARG A 366 26.07 36.21 -0.41
C ARG A 366 25.59 34.83 -0.81
N SER A 367 24.65 34.78 -1.75
CA SER A 367 24.18 33.54 -2.33
C SER A 367 23.98 33.72 -3.84
N ILE A 368 24.36 32.71 -4.62
CA ILE A 368 23.94 32.58 -6.01
C ILE A 368 22.79 31.58 -6.08
N ARG A 369 21.79 31.90 -6.91
CA ARG A 369 20.66 31.00 -7.13
C ARG A 369 20.94 30.19 -8.37
N GLY A 370 20.82 28.88 -8.22
CA GLY A 370 20.82 27.94 -9.31
C GLY A 370 19.41 27.67 -9.85
N PRO A 371 19.30 26.66 -10.72
CA PRO A 371 18.04 26.21 -11.30
C PRO A 371 17.12 25.59 -10.26
N THR A 372 15.83 25.52 -10.58
CA THR A 372 14.88 24.65 -9.89
C THR A 372 14.84 23.31 -10.59
N VAL A 373 15.18 22.24 -9.88
CA VAL A 373 15.15 20.87 -10.42
C VAL A 373 13.71 20.40 -10.63
N ALA A 374 13.53 19.32 -11.39
CA ALA A 374 12.21 18.77 -11.66
C ALA A 374 11.43 18.38 -10.37
N PRO A 375 10.08 18.45 -10.39
CA PRO A 375 9.25 18.00 -9.26
C PRO A 375 9.51 16.55 -8.86
N GLY A 376 9.22 16.23 -7.60
CA GLY A 376 9.45 14.89 -7.02
C GLY A 376 10.82 14.74 -6.36
N PHE A 377 11.49 15.86 -6.07
CA PHE A 377 12.82 15.90 -5.43
C PHE A 377 12.83 15.41 -3.98
N ASP A 378 11.67 15.20 -3.37
CA ASP A 378 11.52 14.48 -2.09
C ASP A 378 11.94 12.99 -2.15
N ASP A 379 12.14 12.45 -3.36
CA ASP A 379 12.64 11.09 -3.58
C ASP A 379 14.18 10.97 -3.35
N PRO A 380 14.65 9.98 -2.55
CA PRO A 380 16.08 9.76 -2.29
C PRO A 380 16.90 9.52 -3.54
N SER A 381 16.31 8.92 -4.57
CA SER A 381 16.93 8.69 -5.87
C SER A 381 17.21 9.98 -6.65
N ARG A 382 16.75 11.13 -6.14
CA ARG A 382 16.97 12.46 -6.70
C ARG A 382 17.79 13.33 -5.76
N TYR A 383 17.35 13.54 -4.51
CA TYR A 383 18.03 14.51 -3.64
C TYR A 383 19.44 14.13 -3.22
N SER A 384 19.69 12.83 -3.09
CA SER A 384 21.03 12.35 -2.73
C SER A 384 22.04 12.54 -3.85
N THR A 385 21.59 12.85 -5.08
CA THR A 385 22.43 12.88 -6.28
C THR A 385 23.09 14.22 -6.59
N LEU A 386 22.82 15.28 -5.82
CA LEU A 386 23.55 16.54 -6.00
C LEU A 386 25.06 16.29 -5.86
N ARG A 387 25.83 16.63 -6.88
CA ARG A 387 27.30 16.58 -6.90
C ARG A 387 27.84 17.91 -7.38
N LEU A 388 29.01 18.27 -6.82
CA LEU A 388 29.79 19.43 -7.24
C LEU A 388 31.14 18.95 -7.79
N GLY A 389 31.60 19.57 -8.87
CA GLY A 389 32.87 19.25 -9.56
C GLY A 389 33.06 20.10 -10.81
N ASP A 390 34.30 20.27 -11.27
CA ASP A 390 34.66 21.16 -12.38
C ASP A 390 34.53 20.42 -13.73
N LEU A 391 33.41 20.57 -14.42
CA LEU A 391 33.12 19.82 -15.65
C LEU A 391 33.73 20.47 -16.88
N ASP A 392 33.99 21.79 -16.87
CA ASP A 392 34.47 22.52 -18.04
C ASP A 392 35.93 23.00 -17.96
N GLY A 393 36.57 22.80 -16.81
CA GLY A 393 37.97 23.08 -16.54
C GLY A 393 38.25 24.55 -16.28
N ASP A 394 37.24 25.33 -15.87
CA ASP A 394 37.39 26.75 -15.55
C ASP A 394 37.85 27.01 -14.10
N GLY A 395 38.00 25.95 -13.31
CA GLY A 395 38.42 25.98 -11.91
C GLY A 395 37.28 26.20 -10.93
N ARG A 396 36.02 26.23 -11.38
CA ARG A 396 34.83 26.37 -10.53
C ARG A 396 34.10 25.05 -10.44
N SER A 397 33.37 24.89 -9.36
CA SER A 397 32.55 23.71 -9.12
C SER A 397 31.18 23.88 -9.79
N ASP A 398 30.90 23.02 -10.77
CA ASP A 398 29.60 22.91 -11.42
C ASP A 398 28.67 22.01 -10.62
N ALA A 399 27.36 22.12 -10.87
CA ALA A 399 26.36 21.32 -10.16
C ALA A 399 25.73 20.28 -11.08
N CYS A 400 25.72 19.01 -10.66
CA CYS A 400 24.97 17.94 -11.33
C CYS A 400 23.88 17.38 -10.41
N VAL A 401 22.67 17.18 -10.94
CA VAL A 401 21.55 16.51 -10.25
C VAL A 401 20.85 15.55 -11.21
N ARG A 402 20.39 14.42 -10.68
CA ARG A 402 19.57 13.47 -11.42
C ARG A 402 18.09 13.87 -11.41
N GLU A 403 17.50 13.93 -12.60
CA GLU A 403 16.07 14.12 -12.86
C GLU A 403 15.42 12.83 -13.42
N PRO A 404 14.07 12.73 -13.53
CA PRO A 404 13.42 11.49 -13.97
C PRO A 404 13.85 11.03 -15.37
N ASP A 405 14.16 11.98 -16.25
CA ASP A 405 14.58 11.75 -17.63
C ASP A 405 16.10 11.60 -17.80
N GLY A 406 16.89 11.81 -16.74
CA GLY A 406 18.35 11.66 -16.77
C GLY A 406 19.08 12.71 -15.94
N LEU A 407 20.41 12.75 -16.06
CA LEU A 407 21.26 13.72 -15.36
C LEU A 407 21.25 15.07 -16.07
N ARG A 408 21.15 16.14 -15.28
CA ARG A 408 21.40 17.51 -15.74
C ARG A 408 22.53 18.09 -14.93
N CYS A 409 23.42 18.81 -15.62
CA CYS A 409 24.48 19.56 -14.98
C CYS A 409 24.43 21.00 -15.44
N TRP A 410 24.76 21.92 -14.54
CA TRP A 410 24.76 23.35 -14.78
C TRP A 410 26.13 23.91 -14.45
N LEU A 411 26.69 24.65 -15.42
CA LEU A 411 28.02 25.19 -15.31
C LEU A 411 28.00 26.51 -14.52
N ALA A 412 28.89 26.63 -13.54
CA ALA A 412 29.00 27.78 -12.67
C ALA A 412 29.82 28.87 -13.36
N ASP A 413 29.25 30.07 -13.54
CA ASP A 413 30.00 31.21 -14.09
C ASP A 413 30.58 32.14 -13.01
N GLY A 414 30.43 31.77 -11.74
CA GLY A 414 30.76 32.52 -10.53
C GLY A 414 29.75 33.59 -10.12
N SER A 415 28.69 33.76 -10.90
CA SER A 415 27.52 34.58 -10.54
C SER A 415 26.19 33.81 -10.59
N GLY A 416 26.17 32.66 -11.25
CA GLY A 416 25.03 31.77 -11.35
C GLY A 416 25.33 30.52 -12.18
N PHE A 417 24.25 29.88 -12.65
CA PHE A 417 24.24 28.56 -13.30
C PHE A 417 23.46 28.60 -14.64
N ASP A 418 23.78 29.58 -15.50
CA ASP A 418 22.99 29.88 -16.70
C ASP A 418 23.16 28.85 -17.83
N GLN A 419 24.30 28.16 -17.88
CA GLN A 419 24.58 27.15 -18.90
C GLN A 419 24.22 25.75 -18.40
N VAL A 420 23.48 25.00 -19.20
CA VAL A 420 23.08 23.61 -18.89
C VAL A 420 23.66 22.64 -19.90
N ILE A 421 24.23 21.56 -19.40
CA ILE A 421 24.67 20.40 -20.19
C ILE A 421 23.85 19.17 -19.82
N ARG A 422 23.52 18.35 -20.83
CA ARG A 422 22.80 17.10 -20.59
C ARG A 422 23.81 15.99 -20.28
N GLY A 423 23.61 15.34 -19.16
CA GLY A 423 24.34 14.14 -18.79
C GLY A 423 23.90 12.90 -19.58
N PRO A 424 24.52 11.74 -19.31
CA PRO A 424 24.08 10.46 -19.85
C PRO A 424 22.66 10.09 -19.40
N ALA A 425 22.04 9.16 -20.13
CA ALA A 425 20.68 8.68 -19.86
C ALA A 425 20.62 7.83 -18.58
N ALA A 426 20.62 8.48 -17.42
CA ALA A 426 20.46 7.93 -16.09
C ALA A 426 19.00 8.06 -15.59
N ALA A 427 18.05 7.66 -16.43
CA ALA A 427 16.61 7.83 -16.21
C ALA A 427 16.00 6.71 -15.35
N ASP A 428 14.80 6.94 -14.81
CA ASP A 428 13.99 5.91 -14.12
C ASP A 428 13.73 4.72 -15.06
N ALA A 429 13.47 4.98 -16.35
CA ALA A 429 13.24 3.94 -17.37
C ALA A 429 14.43 3.00 -17.61
N SER A 430 15.64 3.40 -17.20
CA SER A 430 16.86 2.60 -17.23
C SER A 430 17.19 1.96 -15.87
N GLY A 431 16.27 2.05 -14.91
CA GLY A 431 16.41 1.52 -13.55
C GLY A 431 17.36 2.31 -12.66
N PHE A 432 17.75 3.54 -13.05
CA PHE A 432 18.73 4.34 -12.29
C PHE A 432 18.17 4.91 -10.98
N ASP A 433 16.86 4.80 -10.78
CA ASP A 433 16.16 5.04 -9.51
C ASP A 433 16.45 3.98 -8.44
N HIS A 434 17.20 2.91 -8.76
CA HIS A 434 17.67 1.92 -7.80
C HIS A 434 18.90 2.41 -7.00
N ALA A 435 18.92 2.13 -5.69
CA ALA A 435 19.98 2.58 -4.76
C ALA A 435 21.38 2.18 -5.20
N SER A 436 21.54 0.98 -5.74
CA SER A 436 22.82 0.47 -6.27
C SER A 436 23.41 1.29 -7.42
N ARG A 437 22.67 2.27 -7.98
CA ARG A 437 23.08 3.12 -9.10
C ARG A 437 23.18 4.57 -8.67
N TYR A 438 22.09 5.20 -8.21
CA TYR A 438 22.12 6.63 -7.91
C TYR A 438 23.08 7.01 -6.78
N THR A 439 23.29 6.12 -5.79
CA THR A 439 24.25 6.36 -4.69
C THR A 439 25.71 6.32 -5.15
N THR A 440 25.97 5.72 -6.31
CA THR A 440 27.32 5.56 -6.88
C THR A 440 27.75 6.69 -7.80
N LEU A 441 26.89 7.69 -8.04
CA LEU A 441 27.22 8.86 -8.86
C LEU A 441 28.41 9.62 -8.26
N ARG A 442 29.43 9.89 -9.08
CA ARG A 442 30.64 10.64 -8.76
C ARG A 442 30.99 11.59 -9.92
N LEU A 443 31.66 12.68 -9.56
CA LEU A 443 32.38 13.55 -10.47
C LEU A 443 33.86 13.38 -10.13
N ALA A 444 34.68 13.03 -11.12
CA ALA A 444 36.11 12.78 -10.93
C ALA A 444 36.88 12.79 -12.26
N ASP A 445 38.04 13.43 -12.31
CA ASP A 445 38.95 13.41 -13.47
C ASP A 445 39.67 12.04 -13.61
N ILE A 446 39.01 11.08 -14.27
CA ILE A 446 39.54 9.71 -14.45
C ILE A 446 40.65 9.66 -15.50
N ASP A 447 40.63 10.61 -16.45
CA ASP A 447 41.49 10.57 -17.62
C ASP A 447 42.66 11.58 -17.58
N GLY A 448 42.65 12.46 -16.57
CA GLY A 448 43.70 13.40 -16.19
C GLY A 448 43.74 14.64 -17.06
N ASP A 449 42.60 15.05 -17.62
CA ASP A 449 42.51 16.19 -18.54
C ASP A 449 42.16 17.52 -17.87
N GLY A 450 41.98 17.50 -16.54
CA GLY A 450 41.64 18.65 -15.72
C GLY A 450 40.15 18.93 -15.63
N ARG A 451 39.29 18.02 -16.11
CA ARG A 451 37.83 18.13 -16.00
C ARG A 451 37.28 16.89 -15.32
N ASP A 452 36.29 17.10 -14.47
CA ASP A 452 35.61 16.01 -13.81
C ASP A 452 34.70 15.25 -14.78
N ASP A 453 34.92 13.95 -14.85
CA ASP A 453 34.07 13.02 -15.60
C ASP A 453 32.87 12.58 -14.77
N LEU A 454 31.78 12.22 -15.45
CA LEU A 454 30.60 11.71 -14.78
C LEU A 454 30.63 10.19 -14.71
N CYS A 455 30.76 9.67 -13.50
CA CYS A 455 30.85 8.24 -13.26
C CYS A 455 29.71 7.69 -12.40
N ALA A 456 29.15 6.54 -12.76
CA ALA A 456 28.17 5.82 -11.93
C ALA A 456 28.07 4.33 -12.32
N ARG A 457 27.43 3.52 -11.48
CA ARG A 457 27.07 2.14 -11.82
C ARG A 457 25.79 2.04 -12.65
N TRP A 458 25.83 1.07 -13.56
CA TRP A 458 24.70 0.41 -14.19
C TRP A 458 24.78 -1.11 -13.91
N SER A 459 23.82 -1.88 -14.40
CA SER A 459 23.80 -3.34 -14.19
C SER A 459 25.00 -4.06 -14.78
N ASP A 460 25.60 -3.53 -15.85
CA ASP A 460 26.73 -4.10 -16.56
C ASP A 460 28.09 -3.60 -16.07
N GLY A 461 28.14 -2.68 -15.09
CA GLY A 461 29.40 -2.19 -14.54
C GLY A 461 29.37 -0.72 -14.13
N PHE A 462 30.52 -0.23 -13.69
CA PHE A 462 30.74 1.19 -13.43
C PHE A 462 31.18 1.88 -14.71
N ARG A 463 30.47 2.93 -15.11
CA ARG A 463 30.72 3.67 -16.35
C ARG A 463 31.14 5.08 -16.04
N CYS A 464 32.22 5.53 -16.68
CA CYS A 464 32.70 6.91 -16.62
C CYS A 464 32.55 7.57 -17.98
N HIS A 465 31.66 8.54 -18.05
CA HIS A 465 31.39 9.36 -19.22
C HIS A 465 32.29 10.59 -19.18
N ARG A 466 33.18 10.70 -20.16
CA ARG A 466 34.19 11.75 -20.12
C ARG A 466 33.63 13.12 -20.43
N SER A 467 34.04 14.14 -19.69
CA SER A 467 33.61 15.51 -19.94
C SER A 467 34.29 16.11 -21.17
N THR A 468 33.51 16.79 -22.00
CA THR A 468 34.02 17.61 -23.11
C THR A 468 33.94 19.11 -22.79
N GLY A 469 33.61 19.48 -21.56
CA GLY A 469 33.31 20.86 -21.10
C GLY A 469 32.03 21.47 -21.67
N SER A 470 31.30 20.73 -22.51
CA SER A 470 30.01 21.16 -23.07
C SER A 470 29.00 20.01 -23.18
N GLY A 471 29.36 18.86 -22.60
CA GLY A 471 28.64 17.61 -22.70
C GLY A 471 29.56 16.46 -22.30
N PHE A 472 29.12 15.24 -22.61
CA PHE A 472 29.84 14.02 -22.28
C PHE A 472 29.97 13.11 -23.50
N GLU A 473 31.07 12.39 -23.59
CA GLU A 473 31.33 11.43 -24.69
C GLU A 473 31.23 9.96 -24.24
N GLU A 474 31.68 9.05 -25.11
CA GLU A 474 31.56 7.59 -24.91
C GLU A 474 32.18 7.17 -23.58
N ALA A 475 31.46 6.33 -22.85
CA ALA A 475 31.89 5.89 -21.54
C ALA A 475 32.86 4.71 -21.59
N ALA A 476 33.89 4.77 -20.76
CA ALA A 476 34.60 3.57 -20.35
C ALA A 476 33.73 2.77 -19.37
N THR A 477 33.69 1.44 -19.51
CA THR A 477 32.94 0.56 -18.61
C THR A 477 33.88 -0.40 -17.89
N LEU A 478 33.76 -0.44 -16.57
CA LEU A 478 34.40 -1.40 -15.69
C LEU A 478 33.38 -2.49 -15.30
N ASP A 479 33.41 -3.60 -16.03
CA ASP A 479 32.50 -4.74 -15.88
C ASP A 479 32.70 -5.52 -14.56
N ALA A 480 33.88 -5.38 -13.95
CA ALA A 480 34.19 -5.93 -12.63
C ALA A 480 33.26 -5.40 -11.52
N LEU A 481 32.60 -4.26 -11.73
CA LEU A 481 31.63 -3.66 -10.82
C LEU A 481 30.17 -3.87 -11.25
N SER A 482 29.88 -4.93 -12.01
CA SER A 482 28.54 -5.27 -12.51
C SER A 482 27.66 -6.00 -11.47
N ASP A 483 26.35 -6.03 -11.69
CA ASP A 483 25.43 -6.87 -10.90
C ASP A 483 25.87 -8.35 -10.99
N ALA A 484 26.31 -8.80 -12.17
CA ALA A 484 26.79 -10.17 -12.38
C ALA A 484 28.07 -10.50 -11.58
N ALA A 485 28.82 -9.49 -11.16
CA ALA A 485 29.97 -9.62 -10.28
C ALA A 485 29.61 -9.50 -8.78
N GLY A 486 28.32 -9.34 -8.44
CA GLY A 486 27.82 -9.20 -7.06
C GLY A 486 27.78 -7.76 -6.55
N PHE A 487 28.06 -6.76 -7.39
CA PHE A 487 28.03 -5.34 -6.99
C PHE A 487 26.60 -4.75 -6.94
N ASP A 488 25.57 -5.59 -6.97
CA ASP A 488 24.20 -5.24 -6.61
C ASP A 488 23.93 -5.28 -5.09
N ALA A 489 24.85 -5.83 -4.29
CA ALA A 489 24.82 -5.80 -2.82
C ALA A 489 25.31 -4.47 -2.23
N VAL A 490 24.64 -3.96 -1.19
CA VAL A 490 24.85 -2.62 -0.61
C VAL A 490 26.24 -2.42 -0.02
N GLU A 491 26.77 -3.43 0.65
CA GLU A 491 28.09 -3.42 1.25
C GLU A 491 29.22 -3.41 0.19
N HIS A 492 28.90 -3.78 -1.07
CA HIS A 492 29.82 -3.73 -2.19
C HIS A 492 29.73 -2.39 -2.92
N TYR A 493 28.58 -2.00 -3.47
CA TYR A 493 28.47 -0.72 -4.20
C TYR A 493 28.62 0.50 -3.27
N GLY A 494 28.21 0.38 -2.00
CA GLY A 494 28.34 1.43 -1.00
C GLY A 494 29.78 1.75 -0.62
N SER A 495 30.70 0.83 -0.87
CA SER A 495 32.14 1.00 -0.62
C SER A 495 32.89 1.74 -1.73
N LEU A 496 32.25 2.04 -2.87
CA LEU A 496 32.91 2.63 -4.03
C LEU A 496 33.47 4.03 -3.73
N ARG A 497 34.78 4.21 -3.92
CA ARG A 497 35.53 5.46 -3.79
C ARG A 497 36.35 5.73 -5.05
N VAL A 498 36.67 7.00 -5.26
CA VAL A 498 37.53 7.48 -6.34
C VAL A 498 38.65 8.34 -5.74
N GLY A 499 39.87 8.23 -6.27
CA GLY A 499 41.05 8.94 -5.77
C GLY A 499 42.34 8.48 -6.46
N ASP A 500 43.39 9.28 -6.45
CA ASP A 500 44.67 9.00 -7.14
C ASP A 500 45.62 8.21 -6.23
N ILE A 501 45.55 6.87 -6.26
CA ILE A 501 46.33 6.02 -5.35
C ILE A 501 47.76 5.76 -5.84
N ASP A 502 48.03 5.99 -7.14
CA ASP A 502 49.33 5.71 -7.75
C ASP A 502 50.16 6.97 -8.08
N GLY A 503 49.60 8.15 -7.83
CA GLY A 503 50.24 9.47 -7.86
C GLY A 503 50.46 9.97 -9.29
N ASP A 504 49.62 9.55 -10.23
CA ASP A 504 49.75 9.89 -11.64
C ASP A 504 48.74 10.93 -12.14
N ARG A 505 48.00 11.52 -11.18
CA ARG A 505 46.99 12.57 -11.33
C ARG A 505 45.78 12.16 -12.13
N ARG A 506 45.49 10.86 -12.15
CA ARG A 506 44.23 10.33 -12.65
C ARG A 506 43.53 9.64 -11.51
N MET A 507 42.21 9.83 -11.45
CA MET A 507 41.43 9.22 -10.40
C MET A 507 41.28 7.72 -10.66
N ASP A 508 41.65 6.91 -9.68
CA ASP A 508 41.45 5.47 -9.66
C ASP A 508 40.10 5.14 -9.02
N VAL A 509 39.56 3.96 -9.30
CA VAL A 509 38.32 3.49 -8.68
C VAL A 509 38.65 2.40 -7.68
N CYS A 510 38.28 2.56 -6.41
CA CYS A 510 38.42 1.53 -5.39
C CYS A 510 37.05 1.06 -4.92
N ALA A 511 36.86 -0.25 -4.82
CA ALA A 511 35.66 -0.83 -4.22
C ALA A 511 35.99 -2.14 -3.53
N ARG A 512 35.06 -2.60 -2.69
CA ARG A 512 35.21 -3.79 -1.88
C ARG A 512 34.29 -4.90 -2.41
N ASP A 513 34.80 -6.12 -2.45
CA ASP A 513 34.04 -7.36 -2.64
C ASP A 513 34.17 -8.26 -1.39
N ALA A 514 33.48 -9.40 -1.32
CA ALA A 514 33.56 -10.29 -0.15
C ALA A 514 34.99 -10.64 0.33
N ASP A 515 36.01 -10.64 -0.55
CA ASP A 515 37.40 -11.01 -0.25
C ASP A 515 38.29 -9.82 0.18
N GLY A 516 37.91 -8.58 -0.13
CA GLY A 516 38.64 -7.38 0.31
C GLY A 516 38.47 -6.18 -0.60
N VAL A 517 39.41 -5.23 -0.55
CA VAL A 517 39.41 -4.04 -1.42
C VAL A 517 40.19 -4.32 -2.70
N VAL A 518 39.65 -3.88 -3.83
CA VAL A 518 40.29 -3.86 -5.13
C VAL A 518 40.21 -2.46 -5.71
N CYS A 519 41.29 -1.98 -6.29
CA CYS A 519 41.37 -0.69 -6.95
C CYS A 519 41.76 -0.88 -8.42
N TRP A 520 41.09 -0.18 -9.33
CA TRP A 520 41.33 -0.21 -10.77
C TRP A 520 41.92 1.12 -11.21
N LEU A 521 43.12 1.07 -11.78
CA LEU A 521 43.88 2.29 -12.07
C LEU A 521 43.27 3.10 -13.22
N GLY A 522 43.20 4.41 -13.07
CA GLY A 522 42.73 5.35 -14.08
C GLY A 522 43.68 5.45 -15.27
N THR A 523 43.13 5.58 -16.47
CA THR A 523 43.89 5.73 -17.71
C THR A 523 43.18 6.74 -18.60
N ARG A 524 43.91 7.30 -19.57
CA ARG A 524 43.34 8.21 -20.59
C ARG A 524 42.19 7.63 -21.45
N ARG A 525 41.86 6.34 -21.29
CA ARG A 525 40.80 5.66 -22.04
C ARG A 525 39.80 4.94 -21.13
N GLY A 526 39.85 5.15 -19.82
CA GLY A 526 39.07 4.38 -18.85
C GLY A 526 39.96 3.70 -17.82
N PHE A 527 39.83 2.38 -17.65
CA PHE A 527 40.44 1.66 -16.54
C PHE A 527 41.56 0.71 -16.98
N GLY A 528 42.59 0.61 -16.15
CA GLY A 528 43.80 -0.18 -16.33
C GLY A 528 43.86 -1.41 -15.42
N ASP A 529 45.08 -1.77 -15.02
CA ASP A 529 45.32 -2.93 -14.16
C ASP A 529 44.66 -2.76 -12.78
N ALA A 530 44.17 -3.86 -12.23
CA ALA A 530 43.64 -3.89 -10.87
C ALA A 530 44.74 -4.18 -9.85
N VAL A 531 44.73 -3.44 -8.73
CA VAL A 531 45.62 -3.63 -7.60
C VAL A 531 44.83 -4.01 -6.37
N ARG A 532 45.36 -4.97 -5.60
CA ARG A 532 44.69 -5.44 -4.38
C ARG A 532 45.06 -4.55 -3.20
N GLY A 533 44.02 -4.09 -2.51
CA GLY A 533 44.11 -3.40 -1.25
C GLY A 533 44.24 -4.32 -0.04
N PRO A 534 44.06 -3.77 1.16
CA PRO A 534 43.96 -4.51 2.41
C PRO A 534 42.87 -5.58 2.36
N ARG A 535 43.06 -6.66 3.14
CA ARG A 535 42.09 -7.76 3.28
C ARG A 535 40.93 -7.40 4.22
N TRP A 536 40.30 -6.27 3.96
CA TRP A 536 39.08 -5.81 4.62
C TRP A 536 37.85 -6.57 4.07
N SER A 537 37.88 -7.89 4.27
CA SER A 537 36.87 -8.86 3.81
C SER A 537 35.68 -8.97 4.75
N ASP A 538 34.62 -9.67 4.33
CA ASP A 538 33.48 -10.00 5.20
C ASP A 538 33.93 -10.82 6.41
N ALA A 539 34.87 -11.75 6.21
CA ALA A 539 35.48 -12.53 7.28
C ALA A 539 36.30 -11.68 8.26
N ALA A 540 36.73 -10.48 7.85
CA ALA A 540 37.39 -9.48 8.69
C ALA A 540 36.41 -8.49 9.34
N GLY A 541 35.10 -8.67 9.13
CA GLY A 541 34.02 -7.84 9.70
C GLY A 541 33.49 -6.75 8.77
N PHE A 542 34.01 -6.59 7.55
CA PHE A 542 33.63 -5.51 6.65
C PHE A 542 32.30 -5.71 5.91
N ALA A 543 31.51 -6.72 6.27
CA ALA A 543 30.10 -6.79 5.88
C ALA A 543 29.23 -5.80 6.69
N ASP A 544 29.72 -5.34 7.85
CA ASP A 544 29.00 -4.41 8.73
C ASP A 544 29.21 -2.95 8.30
N VAL A 545 28.10 -2.21 8.21
CA VAL A 545 28.02 -0.80 7.78
C VAL A 545 28.91 0.11 8.61
N ALA A 546 29.15 -0.19 9.89
CA ALA A 546 30.04 0.60 10.75
C ALA A 546 31.53 0.54 10.33
N TYR A 547 31.88 -0.34 9.36
CA TYR A 547 33.22 -0.44 8.78
C TYR A 547 33.24 -0.09 7.31
N TRP A 548 32.47 -0.77 6.44
CA TRP A 548 32.57 -0.53 4.99
C TRP A 548 32.15 0.89 4.60
N SER A 549 31.18 1.46 5.31
CA SER A 549 30.72 2.83 5.04
C SER A 549 31.74 3.89 5.45
N THR A 550 32.81 3.50 6.17
CA THR A 550 33.90 4.39 6.63
C THR A 550 35.14 4.35 5.73
N ILE A 551 35.16 3.54 4.66
CA ILE A 551 36.29 3.47 3.72
C ILE A 551 36.47 4.82 3.01
N ARG A 552 37.67 5.39 3.02
CA ARG A 552 38.02 6.69 2.40
C ARG A 552 39.34 6.60 1.65
N LEU A 553 39.49 7.53 0.71
CA LEU A 553 40.74 7.86 0.03
C LEU A 553 41.08 9.31 0.39
N ALA A 554 42.30 9.53 0.89
CA ALA A 554 42.87 10.86 1.14
C ALA A 554 44.38 10.73 1.31
N ASP A 555 45.16 11.72 0.85
CA ASP A 555 46.60 11.80 1.11
C ASP A 555 46.87 12.14 2.59
N VAL A 556 46.95 11.12 3.45
CA VAL A 556 47.20 11.32 4.89
C VAL A 556 48.68 11.48 5.19
N ASN A 557 49.58 11.23 4.24
CA ASN A 557 51.02 11.25 4.47
C ASN A 557 51.77 12.35 3.69
N GLY A 558 51.08 13.09 2.83
CA GLY A 558 51.57 14.24 2.07
C GLY A 558 52.49 13.86 0.90
N ASP A 559 52.40 12.64 0.38
CA ASP A 559 53.23 12.20 -0.75
C ASP A 559 52.58 12.38 -2.13
N GLY A 560 51.40 13.00 -2.16
CA GLY A 560 50.60 13.28 -3.34
C GLY A 560 49.85 12.07 -3.87
N ARG A 561 49.66 11.03 -3.05
CA ARG A 561 48.86 9.84 -3.37
C ARG A 561 47.77 9.69 -2.34
N ASP A 562 46.59 9.27 -2.77
CA ASP A 562 45.52 8.97 -1.85
C ASP A 562 45.77 7.65 -1.12
N ASP A 563 45.65 7.71 0.21
CA ASP A 563 45.80 6.59 1.11
C ASP A 563 44.43 5.98 1.42
N LEU A 564 44.36 4.66 1.50
CA LEU A 564 43.13 3.95 1.79
C LEU A 564 42.94 3.81 3.30
N CYS A 565 41.96 4.52 3.84
CA CYS A 565 41.68 4.61 5.27
C CYS A 565 40.31 4.03 5.62
N ALA A 566 40.19 3.37 6.76
CA ALA A 566 38.90 2.93 7.29
C ALA A 566 38.93 2.71 8.79
N ARG A 567 37.76 2.76 9.41
CA ARG A 567 37.55 2.16 10.72
C ARG A 567 37.51 0.64 10.56
N THR A 568 38.22 -0.06 11.44
CA THR A 568 38.25 -1.52 11.53
C THR A 568 37.76 -1.96 12.92
N PRO A 569 37.47 -3.25 13.14
CA PRO A 569 37.18 -3.78 14.48
C PRO A 569 38.28 -3.52 15.52
N THR A 570 39.51 -3.23 15.07
CA THR A 570 40.67 -2.94 15.93
C THR A 570 41.01 -1.45 16.07
N GLY A 571 40.34 -0.59 15.30
CA GLY A 571 40.54 0.87 15.27
C GLY A 571 40.70 1.43 13.87
N PHE A 572 40.95 2.72 13.77
CA PHE A 572 41.19 3.40 12.50
C PHE A 572 42.56 3.04 11.94
N VAL A 573 42.64 2.77 10.65
CA VAL A 573 43.88 2.40 9.96
C VAL A 573 43.88 3.02 8.57
N CYS A 574 45.04 3.54 8.16
CA CYS A 574 45.32 3.95 6.78
C CYS A 574 46.39 3.06 6.16
N HIS A 575 46.27 2.81 4.87
CA HIS A 575 47.26 2.11 4.07
C HIS A 575 47.76 3.05 2.98
N PRO A 576 49.04 3.44 2.99
CA PRO A 576 49.54 4.43 2.06
C PRO A 576 49.42 4.01 0.60
N GLY A 577 49.00 4.92 -0.27
CA GLY A 577 49.01 4.74 -1.72
C GLY A 577 50.43 4.49 -2.22
N ALA A 578 50.57 3.65 -3.25
CA ALA A 578 51.86 3.35 -3.85
C ALA A 578 51.69 3.02 -5.33
N ALA A 579 52.77 3.19 -6.10
CA ALA A 579 52.75 3.04 -7.55
C ALA A 579 52.28 1.64 -8.01
N ARG A 580 52.30 0.66 -7.10
CA ARG A 580 51.75 -0.69 -7.31
C ARG A 580 51.08 -1.20 -6.03
N GLY A 581 50.07 -0.48 -5.55
CA GLY A 581 49.17 -0.93 -4.49
C GLY A 581 49.31 -0.12 -3.23
N PHE A 582 49.50 -0.78 -2.11
CA PHE A 582 49.44 -0.12 -0.81
C PHE A 582 50.63 -0.49 0.09
N GLY A 583 51.06 0.49 0.88
CA GLY A 583 52.12 0.37 1.88
C GLY A 583 51.67 -0.30 3.18
N ASP A 584 52.61 -0.33 4.14
CA ASP A 584 52.36 -0.84 5.49
C ASP A 584 51.31 0.02 6.23
N ALA A 585 50.50 -0.63 7.07
CA ALA A 585 49.44 0.04 7.82
C ALA A 585 49.97 1.14 8.75
N ILE A 586 49.37 2.32 8.66
CA ILE A 586 49.51 3.44 9.58
C ILE A 586 48.39 3.33 10.63
N PRO A 587 48.72 3.11 11.92
CA PRO A 587 47.72 3.01 12.97
C PRO A 587 47.15 4.39 13.32
N GLY A 588 45.83 4.45 13.50
CA GLY A 588 45.11 5.61 14.00
C GLY A 588 44.47 5.38 15.37
N PRO A 589 43.49 6.22 15.75
CA PRO A 589 42.80 6.08 17.03
C PRO A 589 42.02 4.77 17.15
N ARG A 590 41.80 4.35 18.39
CA ARG A 590 41.18 3.06 18.73
C ARG A 590 39.74 2.91 18.24
N LEU A 591 38.94 3.98 18.26
CA LEU A 591 37.53 4.04 17.81
C LEU A 591 36.71 2.74 18.05
N ALA A 592 36.78 2.17 19.26
CA ALA A 592 36.26 0.83 19.50
C ALA A 592 34.74 0.82 19.69
N ALA A 593 34.12 -0.29 19.27
CA ALA A 593 32.72 -0.63 19.53
C ALA A 593 32.28 -0.37 20.98
N ALA A 594 33.09 -0.83 21.94
CA ALA A 594 32.83 -0.70 23.37
C ALA A 594 32.77 0.76 23.87
N ASP A 595 33.31 1.70 23.09
CA ASP A 595 33.32 3.13 23.37
C ASP A 595 32.23 3.88 22.58
N GLY A 596 31.29 3.15 21.94
CA GLY A 596 30.13 3.69 21.21
C GLY A 596 30.37 3.93 19.72
N TRP A 597 31.52 3.54 19.16
CA TRP A 597 31.86 3.85 17.75
C TRP A 597 31.17 2.98 16.70
N ASP A 598 30.31 2.04 17.11
CA ASP A 598 29.38 1.35 16.20
C ASP A 598 28.05 2.11 16.04
N GLU A 599 27.87 3.24 16.72
CA GLU A 599 26.69 4.09 16.55
C GLU A 599 26.83 4.95 15.27
N PRO A 600 25.79 5.06 14.42
CA PRO A 600 25.81 5.88 13.20
C PRO A 600 26.19 7.35 13.45
N SER A 601 25.76 7.91 14.59
CA SER A 601 26.10 9.27 15.03
C SER A 601 27.58 9.49 15.32
N HIS A 602 28.38 8.42 15.36
CA HIS A 602 29.83 8.47 15.53
C HIS A 602 30.56 8.06 14.25
N PHE A 603 30.40 6.84 13.75
CA PHE A 603 31.17 6.39 12.56
C PHE A 603 30.80 7.16 11.28
N GLY A 604 29.54 7.60 11.14
CA GLY A 604 29.08 8.39 9.98
C GLY A 604 29.72 9.78 9.91
N THR A 605 30.38 10.22 10.99
CA THR A 605 31.00 11.56 11.12
C THR A 605 32.51 11.58 10.88
N LEU A 606 33.16 10.43 10.69
CA LEU A 606 34.61 10.34 10.39
C LEU A 606 34.94 11.10 9.11
N ARG A 607 35.82 12.10 9.15
CA ARG A 607 36.24 12.95 8.03
C ARG A 607 37.77 13.07 8.00
N LEU A 608 38.35 13.18 6.80
CA LEU A 608 39.78 13.42 6.59
C LEU A 608 39.98 14.80 5.95
N GLY A 609 40.95 15.57 6.43
CA GLY A 609 41.32 16.90 5.89
C GLY A 609 42.44 17.54 6.69
N ASP A 610 43.26 18.37 6.05
CA ASP A 610 44.42 19.04 6.67
C ASP A 610 43.96 20.18 7.58
N ILE A 611 43.79 19.94 8.88
CA ILE A 611 43.28 20.96 9.79
C ILE A 611 44.40 21.84 10.34
N ASP A 612 45.67 21.39 10.32
CA ASP A 612 46.80 22.14 10.88
C ASP A 612 47.70 22.84 9.86
N GLY A 613 47.43 22.62 8.58
CA GLY A 613 48.07 23.27 7.43
C GLY A 613 49.46 22.71 7.14
N ASP A 614 49.75 21.47 7.56
CA ASP A 614 51.04 20.84 7.33
C ASP A 614 51.14 20.09 5.98
N GLY A 615 50.06 20.07 5.21
CA GLY A 615 49.93 19.42 3.92
C GLY A 615 49.54 17.95 4.01
N THR A 616 49.21 17.43 5.19
CA THR A 616 48.76 16.05 5.39
C THR A 616 47.33 16.01 5.93
N ALA A 617 46.53 15.02 5.52
CA ALA A 617 45.16 14.93 6.00
C ALA A 617 45.07 14.36 7.43
N ASP A 618 44.40 15.10 8.30
CA ASP A 618 44.07 14.72 9.68
C ASP A 618 42.71 14.04 9.77
N LEU A 619 42.46 13.31 10.86
CA LEU A 619 41.19 12.64 11.09
C LEU A 619 40.34 13.44 12.07
N CYS A 620 39.15 13.89 11.69
CA CYS A 620 38.16 14.44 12.61
C CYS A 620 36.93 13.54 12.71
N ALA A 621 36.38 13.36 13.91
CA ALA A 621 35.12 12.67 14.10
C ALA A 621 34.43 13.09 15.39
N ARG A 622 33.10 12.94 15.41
CA ARG A 622 32.28 13.16 16.59
C ARG A 622 32.20 11.87 17.41
N GLY A 623 32.50 11.95 18.70
CA GLY A 623 32.18 10.93 19.69
C GLY A 623 31.25 11.49 20.76
N ARG A 624 30.86 10.67 21.75
CA ARG A 624 29.93 11.04 22.83
C ARG A 624 30.14 12.42 23.44
N GLY A 625 31.39 12.80 23.69
CA GLY A 625 31.77 14.05 24.35
C GLY A 625 31.92 15.28 23.43
N GLY A 626 31.88 15.10 22.11
CA GLY A 626 32.11 16.17 21.12
C GLY A 626 32.99 15.72 19.96
N VAL A 627 33.45 16.70 19.17
CA VAL A 627 34.39 16.42 18.07
C VAL A 627 35.81 16.28 18.61
N LEU A 628 36.51 15.27 18.12
CA LEU A 628 37.95 15.09 18.29
C LEU A 628 38.60 15.03 16.91
N CYS A 629 39.70 15.76 16.76
CA CYS A 629 40.56 15.69 15.60
C CYS A 629 41.92 15.12 15.99
N TRP A 630 42.36 14.06 15.32
CA TRP A 630 43.66 13.46 15.50
C TRP A 630 44.58 13.92 14.37
N LEU A 631 45.64 14.64 14.72
CA LEU A 631 46.60 15.16 13.75
C LEU A 631 47.58 14.08 13.32
N PHE A 632 47.87 14.02 12.02
CA PHE A 632 48.93 13.17 11.51
C PHE A 632 50.31 13.74 11.86
N SER A 633 51.24 12.87 12.24
CA SER A 633 52.58 13.27 12.72
C SER A 633 53.72 12.77 11.84
N GLY A 634 53.42 12.27 10.65
CA GLY A 634 54.36 11.55 9.78
C GLY A 634 54.48 10.06 10.08
N ARG A 635 53.91 9.57 11.18
CA ARG A 635 53.93 8.14 11.56
C ARG A 635 52.58 7.57 11.99
N GLY A 636 51.64 8.43 12.33
CA GLY A 636 50.35 8.06 12.91
C GLY A 636 49.64 9.28 13.49
N PHE A 637 48.42 9.03 13.96
CA PHE A 637 47.46 10.03 14.44
C PHE A 637 47.59 10.25 15.96
N ASP A 638 48.75 10.77 16.38
CA ASP A 638 49.20 10.74 17.78
C ASP A 638 48.85 12.02 18.59
N GLN A 639 48.50 13.12 17.93
CA GLN A 639 48.15 14.38 18.58
C GLN A 639 46.65 14.61 18.48
N VAL A 640 46.02 15.13 19.53
CA VAL A 640 44.57 15.36 19.56
C VAL A 640 44.27 16.84 19.76
N VAL A 641 43.40 17.36 18.92
CA VAL A 641 42.78 18.68 19.01
C VAL A 641 41.31 18.48 19.35
N GLU A 642 40.83 19.21 20.35
CA GLU A 642 39.40 19.24 20.69
C GLU A 642 38.68 20.17 19.71
N GLY A 643 37.63 19.64 19.07
CA GLY A 643 36.75 20.41 18.22
C GLY A 643 35.59 21.03 19.02
N PRO A 644 34.57 21.57 18.33
CA PRO A 644 33.37 22.06 18.99
C PRO A 644 32.64 20.95 19.74
N ALA A 645 31.89 21.35 20.77
CA ALA A 645 31.37 20.44 21.78
C ALA A 645 30.40 19.38 21.26
N LEU A 646 29.73 19.60 20.12
CA LEU A 646 28.78 18.73 19.39
C LEU A 646 28.54 17.33 20.02
N SER A 647 27.90 17.28 21.18
CA SER A 647 27.89 16.09 22.05
C SER A 647 26.52 15.43 22.09
N ASP A 648 26.48 14.19 22.57
CA ASP A 648 25.23 13.45 22.75
C ASP A 648 24.28 14.20 23.68
N ASP A 649 24.80 14.70 24.80
CA ASP A 649 24.05 15.50 25.78
C ASP A 649 23.53 16.82 25.16
N GLY A 650 24.20 17.31 24.11
CA GLY A 650 23.78 18.45 23.31
C GLY A 650 22.78 18.12 22.20
N GLY A 651 22.35 16.86 22.06
CA GLY A 651 21.39 16.40 21.04
C GLY A 651 22.02 16.00 19.70
N TRP A 652 23.35 15.94 19.58
CA TRP A 652 24.06 15.63 18.33
C TRP A 652 24.02 14.15 17.92
N THR A 653 23.08 13.38 18.46
CA THR A 653 22.66 12.07 17.94
C THR A 653 21.58 12.19 16.88
N GLU A 654 21.02 13.37 16.66
CA GLU A 654 20.02 13.68 15.65
C GLU A 654 20.59 13.54 14.21
N PRO A 655 20.02 12.67 13.34
CA PRO A 655 20.49 12.45 11.97
C PRO A 655 20.60 13.73 11.15
N SER A 656 19.64 14.64 11.30
CA SER A 656 19.65 15.92 10.59
C SER A 656 20.78 16.88 11.02
N TRP A 657 21.54 16.54 12.07
CA TRP A 657 22.68 17.32 12.57
C TRP A 657 23.99 16.59 12.31
N PHE A 658 24.21 15.38 12.84
CA PHE A 658 25.52 14.72 12.75
C PHE A 658 25.92 14.37 11.31
N ARG A 659 24.94 14.07 10.44
CA ARG A 659 25.21 13.75 9.03
C ARG A 659 25.70 14.96 8.23
N THR A 660 25.56 16.16 8.78
CA THR A 660 25.96 17.42 8.12
C THR A 660 27.38 17.87 8.45
N LEU A 661 28.10 17.15 9.32
CA LEU A 661 29.49 17.49 9.67
C LEU A 661 30.39 17.40 8.42
N ARG A 662 31.21 18.43 8.19
CA ARG A 662 32.13 18.59 7.05
C ARG A 662 33.47 19.16 7.49
N LEU A 663 34.48 18.92 6.65
CA LEU A 663 35.75 19.61 6.64
C LEU A 663 35.88 20.35 5.30
N ALA A 664 36.12 21.66 5.35
CA ALA A 664 36.25 22.51 4.15
C ALA A 664 36.99 23.80 4.50
N ASP A 665 37.79 24.34 3.59
CA ASP A 665 38.49 25.63 3.78
C ASP A 665 37.54 26.79 3.42
N VAL A 666 36.83 27.32 4.43
CA VAL A 666 35.81 28.36 4.22
C VAL A 666 36.36 29.77 4.41
N ASP A 667 37.58 29.92 4.91
CA ASP A 667 38.25 31.21 5.07
C ASP A 667 39.45 31.45 4.14
N GLY A 668 39.86 30.42 3.39
CA GLY A 668 40.89 30.47 2.36
C GLY A 668 42.30 30.49 2.94
N ASP A 669 42.48 29.99 4.17
CA ASP A 669 43.78 29.96 4.83
C ASP A 669 44.60 28.68 4.54
N GLY A 670 44.01 27.76 3.77
CA GLY A 670 44.60 26.48 3.38
C GLY A 670 44.40 25.37 4.40
N ARG A 671 43.70 25.62 5.51
CA ARG A 671 43.31 24.61 6.50
C ARG A 671 41.85 24.21 6.30
N ALA A 672 41.55 22.97 6.66
CA ALA A 672 40.20 22.47 6.73
C ALA A 672 39.49 22.98 7.99
N ASP A 673 38.42 23.72 7.78
CA ASP A 673 37.52 24.19 8.84
C ASP A 673 36.41 23.19 9.10
N LEU A 674 35.90 23.15 10.33
CA LEU A 674 34.79 22.28 10.67
C LEU A 674 33.48 23.00 10.43
N CYS A 675 32.56 22.41 9.68
CA CYS A 675 31.22 22.94 9.50
C CYS A 675 30.16 21.90 9.82
N ALA A 676 29.08 22.31 10.48
CA ALA A 676 27.94 21.44 10.76
C ALA A 676 26.66 22.25 10.98
N ARG A 677 25.53 21.63 10.69
CA ARG A 677 24.19 22.19 10.87
C ARG A 677 23.54 21.65 12.14
N ASP A 678 22.80 22.51 12.83
CA ASP A 678 21.85 22.11 13.87
C ASP A 678 20.53 22.90 13.76
N ALA A 679 19.71 22.91 14.82
CA ALA A 679 18.45 23.65 14.88
C ALA A 679 18.58 25.17 14.66
N GLY A 680 19.78 25.74 14.78
CA GLY A 680 20.07 27.16 14.53
C GLY A 680 20.55 27.48 13.12
N GLY A 681 20.77 26.46 12.27
CA GLY A 681 21.34 26.61 10.93
C GLY A 681 22.73 26.00 10.79
N LEU A 682 23.39 26.28 9.66
CA LEU A 682 24.79 25.90 9.45
C LEU A 682 25.70 26.81 10.27
N ARG A 683 26.73 26.23 10.87
CA ARG A 683 27.81 26.95 11.55
C ARG A 683 29.14 26.37 11.07
N CYS A 684 30.15 27.22 11.01
CA CYS A 684 31.51 26.81 10.75
C CYS A 684 32.41 27.29 11.88
N TRP A 685 33.45 26.52 12.16
CA TRP A 685 34.51 26.83 13.09
C TRP A 685 35.81 26.77 12.33
N PRO A 686 36.38 27.93 11.94
CA PRO A 686 37.69 28.00 11.32
C PRO A 686 38.80 27.39 12.18
N SER A 687 39.71 26.67 11.54
CA SER A 687 40.85 26.05 12.22
C SER A 687 42.01 27.02 12.35
N GLU A 688 42.55 27.17 13.57
CA GLU A 688 43.86 27.81 13.77
C GLU A 688 44.99 26.75 13.90
N GLY A 689 44.70 25.51 13.49
CA GLY A 689 45.60 24.35 13.46
C GLY A 689 45.81 23.62 14.79
N ARG A 690 45.40 24.21 15.90
CA ARG A 690 45.45 23.57 17.23
C ARG A 690 44.17 23.71 18.04
N GLU A 691 43.23 24.49 17.52
CA GLU A 691 41.94 24.78 18.12
C GLU A 691 41.00 25.37 17.07
N PHE A 692 39.74 25.48 17.46
CA PHE A 692 38.63 26.03 16.68
C PHE A 692 37.99 27.19 17.46
N PRO A 693 38.65 28.36 17.53
CA PRO A 693 38.39 29.35 18.58
C PRO A 693 37.19 30.25 18.30
N ILE A 694 36.79 30.38 17.03
CA ILE A 694 35.68 31.23 16.61
C ILE A 694 34.60 30.40 15.91
N GLU A 695 33.35 30.81 16.09
CA GLU A 695 32.21 30.31 15.33
C GLU A 695 31.80 31.41 14.34
N ILE A 696 31.71 31.06 13.06
CA ILE A 696 31.18 31.93 12.01
C ILE A 696 29.79 31.44 11.57
N PRO A 697 28.83 32.34 11.33
CA PRO A 697 27.48 31.97 10.96
C PRO A 697 27.40 31.53 9.50
N GLY A 698 26.76 30.38 9.26
CA GLY A 698 26.38 29.91 7.94
C GLY A 698 24.95 30.31 7.54
N PRO A 699 24.43 29.72 6.46
CA PRO A 699 23.04 29.88 6.07
C PRO A 699 22.08 29.48 7.18
N ALA A 700 20.96 30.21 7.29
CA ALA A 700 20.05 30.07 8.42
C ALA A 700 19.45 28.67 8.55
N TRP A 701 19.21 27.96 7.43
CA TRP A 701 18.82 26.54 7.29
C TRP A 701 18.29 25.83 8.56
N ALA A 702 17.31 26.44 9.23
CA ALA A 702 16.85 26.01 10.54
C ALA A 702 15.50 25.30 10.40
N ALA A 703 14.40 26.03 10.55
CA ALA A 703 13.05 25.49 10.44
C ALA A 703 12.81 24.84 9.07
N GLY A 704 12.34 23.60 9.08
CA GLY A 704 12.03 22.83 7.86
C GLY A 704 13.23 22.10 7.25
N TRP A 705 14.44 22.27 7.78
CA TRP A 705 15.67 21.63 7.27
C TRP A 705 16.03 20.30 7.93
N ASP A 706 15.23 19.85 8.91
CA ASP A 706 15.41 18.56 9.58
C ASP A 706 14.88 17.36 8.78
N VAL A 707 14.51 17.56 7.51
CA VAL A 707 14.03 16.50 6.59
C VAL A 707 15.14 16.03 5.64
N PRO A 708 15.21 14.71 5.32
CA PRO A 708 16.28 14.10 4.53
C PRO A 708 16.64 14.80 3.23
N GLN A 709 15.63 15.21 2.45
CA GLN A 709 15.82 15.86 1.16
C GLN A 709 16.57 17.20 1.21
N ARG A 710 16.69 17.80 2.41
CA ARG A 710 17.42 19.05 2.62
C ARG A 710 18.78 18.80 3.26
N PHE A 711 18.83 18.31 4.50
CA PHE A 711 20.13 18.13 5.15
C PHE A 711 21.01 17.11 4.40
N GLY A 712 20.39 16.12 3.74
CA GLY A 712 21.09 15.14 2.90
C GLY A 712 21.57 15.70 1.55
N SER A 713 21.05 16.86 1.10
CA SER A 713 21.53 17.53 -0.12
C SER A 713 22.66 18.52 0.13
N ILE A 714 23.00 18.87 1.37
CA ILE A 714 24.08 19.82 1.68
C ILE A 714 25.44 19.31 1.16
N ARG A 715 26.09 20.13 0.32
CA ARG A 715 27.44 19.95 -0.22
C ARG A 715 28.34 21.10 0.23
N LEU A 716 29.45 20.73 0.84
CA LEU A 716 30.50 21.62 1.31
C LEU A 716 31.75 20.74 1.49
N GLY A 717 32.82 21.09 0.81
CA GLY A 717 34.03 20.29 0.80
C GLY A 717 35.14 20.91 -0.02
N GLY A 718 36.36 20.44 0.22
CA GLY A 718 37.57 20.94 -0.42
C GLY A 718 38.43 21.74 0.55
N VAL A 719 39.72 21.43 0.55
CA VAL A 719 40.77 22.36 0.96
C VAL A 719 41.30 22.95 -0.33
N GLY A 720 41.38 24.28 -0.41
CA GLY A 720 41.93 24.94 -1.58
C GLY A 720 43.36 24.47 -1.79
N THR A 721 43.60 23.51 -2.69
CA THR A 721 44.95 23.32 -3.21
C THR A 721 45.30 24.65 -3.86
N PRO A 722 46.37 25.34 -3.43
CA PRO A 722 46.69 26.65 -3.98
C PRO A 722 46.77 26.51 -5.49
N ALA A 723 45.98 27.31 -6.21
CA ALA A 723 45.87 27.31 -7.66
C ALA A 723 47.25 27.09 -8.28
N VAL A 724 47.53 25.86 -8.70
CA VAL A 724 48.68 25.58 -9.53
C VAL A 724 48.30 26.16 -10.87
N ASP A 725 49.02 27.19 -11.32
CA ASP A 725 48.84 27.82 -12.62
C ASP A 725 48.46 26.74 -13.65
N PRO A 726 47.40 26.93 -14.47
CA PRO A 726 47.01 25.96 -15.47
C PRO A 726 48.24 25.66 -16.30
N VAL A 727 48.68 24.40 -16.25
CA VAL A 727 49.79 23.93 -17.06
C VAL A 727 49.33 24.09 -18.50
N VAL A 728 49.81 25.16 -19.14
CA VAL A 728 49.71 25.34 -20.58
C VAL A 728 50.21 24.03 -21.20
N PRO A 729 49.40 23.31 -21.97
CA PRO A 729 49.84 22.06 -22.58
C PRO A 729 51.09 22.37 -23.40
N GLU A 730 52.22 21.77 -23.02
CA GLU A 730 53.41 21.79 -23.86
C GLU A 730 53.00 21.24 -25.24
N PRO A 731 53.23 21.99 -26.33
CA PRO A 731 52.84 21.52 -27.64
C PRO A 731 53.63 20.25 -27.96
N VAL A 732 52.89 19.16 -28.13
CA VAL A 732 53.39 17.84 -28.49
C VAL A 732 54.26 17.98 -29.74
N ALA A 733 55.57 17.79 -29.57
CA ALA A 733 56.52 17.77 -30.66
C ALA A 733 56.44 16.42 -31.38
N ASP A 734 55.40 16.23 -32.20
CA ASP A 734 55.38 15.13 -33.17
C ASP A 734 56.07 15.56 -34.46
N ALA A 735 57.13 14.82 -34.77
CA ALA A 735 57.95 14.97 -35.94
C ALA A 735 57.25 14.39 -37.19
N MET A 736 57.40 15.13 -38.29
CA MET A 736 57.43 14.72 -39.70
C MET A 736 56.17 14.91 -40.57
N ASP A 737 56.44 15.72 -41.61
CA ASP A 737 55.93 15.70 -42.99
C ASP A 737 54.54 16.25 -43.33
N GLY A 738 54.54 17.37 -44.07
CA GLY A 738 53.45 17.76 -44.96
C GLY A 738 53.21 19.27 -45.01
N GLY A 739 53.93 19.98 -45.89
CA GLY A 739 53.79 21.43 -46.04
C GLY A 739 52.43 21.89 -46.55
N CYS A 740 52.03 23.10 -46.15
CA CYS A 740 51.31 24.06 -46.98
C CYS A 740 51.40 25.46 -46.37
N SER A 741 51.89 26.41 -47.17
CA SER A 741 51.99 27.83 -46.84
C SER A 741 50.67 28.56 -47.09
N CYS A 742 50.27 29.45 -46.18
CA CYS A 742 49.46 30.62 -46.52
C CYS A 742 49.99 31.86 -45.77
N SER A 743 50.10 32.95 -46.52
CA SER A 743 50.79 34.20 -46.19
C SER A 743 49.82 35.35 -45.92
N SER A 744 49.97 36.00 -44.74
CA SER A 744 49.86 37.45 -44.42
C SER A 744 48.54 38.23 -44.72
N PRO A 745 48.34 39.51 -44.29
CA PRO A 745 49.07 40.39 -43.34
C PRO A 745 48.17 41.21 -42.35
N GLY A 746 48.79 41.83 -41.32
CA GLY A 746 48.17 42.93 -40.56
C GLY A 746 48.99 43.46 -39.38
N ALA A 747 49.77 44.53 -39.60
CA ALA A 747 50.62 45.28 -38.64
C ALA A 747 49.79 46.17 -37.66
N PRO A 748 50.35 46.92 -36.67
CA PRO A 748 51.77 47.27 -36.42
C PRO A 748 52.26 47.26 -34.94
N PRO A 749 53.59 47.41 -34.68
CA PRO A 749 54.16 47.51 -33.34
C PRO A 749 54.40 48.97 -32.90
N PRO A 750 54.47 49.27 -31.59
CA PRO A 750 54.94 50.56 -31.09
C PRO A 750 56.46 50.63 -31.03
N ARG A 751 56.94 51.85 -31.28
CA ARG A 751 58.34 52.29 -31.42
C ARG A 751 59.08 52.28 -30.08
N GLY A 752 60.36 51.93 -30.14
CA GLY A 752 61.24 51.77 -28.99
C GLY A 752 61.92 53.01 -28.45
N VAL A 753 62.78 52.79 -27.46
CA VAL A 753 63.94 53.60 -27.08
C VAL A 753 65.03 52.65 -26.52
N LEU A 754 66.13 52.49 -27.24
CA LEU A 754 67.48 52.18 -26.71
C LEU A 754 68.26 53.52 -26.71
N PRO A 755 69.44 53.69 -26.07
CA PRO A 755 70.53 52.71 -25.88
C PRO A 755 71.21 52.80 -24.46
N LEU A 756 72.21 52.01 -24.05
CA LEU A 756 73.61 52.01 -24.51
C LEU A 756 74.46 51.14 -23.53
N LEU A 757 75.22 50.16 -24.03
CA LEU A 757 76.69 49.92 -23.84
C LEU A 757 77.10 48.42 -23.94
N LEU A 758 77.84 48.11 -25.01
CA LEU A 758 79.18 47.47 -25.10
C LEU A 758 79.54 46.27 -24.17
N LEU A 759 80.32 45.25 -24.57
CA LEU A 759 80.89 44.73 -25.83
C LEU A 759 81.75 43.50 -25.44
N LEU A 760 81.62 42.40 -26.17
CA LEU A 760 82.66 41.48 -26.67
C LEU A 760 83.80 40.94 -25.75
N LEU A 761 83.92 39.60 -25.68
CA LEU A 761 84.84 38.74 -26.45
C LEU A 761 85.62 37.65 -25.65
N ALA A 762 85.63 36.46 -26.28
CA ALA A 762 86.76 35.54 -26.49
C ALA A 762 87.18 34.51 -25.41
N LEU A 763 86.75 33.27 -25.67
CA LEU A 763 87.56 32.18 -26.25
C LEU A 763 88.92 31.79 -25.62
N MET A 764 88.99 30.47 -25.37
CA MET A 764 90.07 29.52 -25.72
C MET A 764 91.15 29.21 -24.65
N THR A 765 91.23 27.89 -24.42
CA THR A 765 92.42 27.05 -24.12
C THR A 765 93.12 27.32 -22.77
N GLY A 766 93.45 26.34 -21.95
CA GLY A 766 93.58 24.90 -22.05
C GLY A 766 94.56 24.46 -20.96
N VAL A 767 94.76 23.14 -20.83
CA VAL A 767 95.86 22.48 -20.09
C VAL A 767 95.62 22.18 -18.60
N ARG A 768 95.03 21.02 -18.34
CA ARG A 768 95.62 19.98 -17.46
C ARG A 768 96.40 19.03 -18.39
N PRO A 769 97.52 18.37 -17.98
CA PRO A 769 97.40 17.17 -17.15
C PRO A 769 98.66 16.79 -16.32
N TRP A 770 98.62 15.56 -15.77
CA TRP A 770 99.71 14.63 -15.37
C TRP A 770 99.96 14.44 -13.85
N ARG A 771 100.04 13.22 -13.26
CA ARG A 771 100.24 11.83 -13.79
C ARG A 771 99.85 10.71 -12.79
N ARG A 772 99.49 9.55 -13.39
CA ARG A 772 99.80 8.12 -13.05
C ARG A 772 99.16 7.55 -11.76
N ARG A 773 98.60 6.33 -11.74
CA ARG A 773 98.84 5.11 -12.54
C ARG A 773 97.56 4.50 -13.08
#